data_AF-A0A2H5AWM6-F1
#
_entry.id   AF-A0A2H5AWM6-F1
#
_cell.length_a   1.000
_cell.length_b   1.000
_cell.length_c   1.000
_cell.angle_alpha   90.00
_cell.angle_beta   90.00
_cell.angle_gamma   90.00
#
_symmetry.space_group_name_H-M   'P 1'
#
loop_
_entity.id
_entity.type
_entity.pdbx_description
1 polymer ?
#
loop_
_entity_poly.entity_id
_entity_poly.type
_entity_poly.pdbx_seq_one_letter_code
_entity_poly.pdbx_strand_id
1 'polypeptide(L)'
;MWDEAFPSFLIGLREGLEAGLIVSILVATLVRSEQKHRLPQVWTGVVAALALALSFGSVLTFTAAKLSGPAQEAFGGCLSLIAVAFVTAMVFWMRKSARNLSSDIREKVTAALAMGAGTLVLTSFLAVGREGLETSLFLWSTIQTAKSSTGPLIGGAVGLVLAAGLCWGLYRRVLKINLTRFFTVTGAVLIVIAAGVLSYGLRDLQEGGVLPGGHAHAFDLSGSIDASSWYATLVQGVFNLTVTMTWLQVVAYVVYLAVVMSLFVVGVRAGKPKPAAEPVAGEKTEEKPAAVEPTRPRWVVPAALVAVPAVVAGVVIAVSDGKPAGTATVAVSETECGKGFTVPQPGQQVFQMHNTGDKTSEVYLINPTSGSVYGEIEGLAPATTRALTATIGTGDYAWRCVPTGGKSVTSAAVHVTGGAAVKSVIPVAEDDLKAPLDAYKEYVGKGLTTLLAQTQKLQADIHGGDLNAAKADWVTAHTQYASLGAAYGTFADFDKKINGRPDGYADKALDKDFSGFLRLEYGLWHGQSAADLTPVADQLAEDVAGLGKAFPTQEFDPGDLPLRTHEILENTLQFELTGDTDQGSGTNLATAQANLAGTQELLTVLQPLIKPRSPELLGKIDAGVARLGALLTAAHQADGSWTPVDRLAPATRARLNAATGQLLEDLAPVPDLLEIRKSA
;
A
#
# COMPACT_ATOMS: atom_id res chain seq x y z
N MET A 1 -38.65 2.80 15.05
CA MET A 1 -38.21 1.84 14.00
C MET A 1 -37.17 2.45 13.05
N TRP A 2 -37.43 3.62 12.44
CA TRP A 2 -36.45 4.30 11.57
C TRP A 2 -35.22 4.83 12.33
N ASP A 3 -35.43 5.18 13.59
CA ASP A 3 -34.45 5.93 14.38
C ASP A 3 -33.29 5.04 14.89
N GLU A 4 -33.58 3.77 15.16
CA GLU A 4 -32.60 2.75 15.52
C GLU A 4 -32.00 2.06 14.28
N ALA A 5 -32.67 2.19 13.12
CA ALA A 5 -32.21 1.63 11.86
C ALA A 5 -31.18 2.54 11.16
N PHE A 6 -31.25 3.85 11.39
CA PHE A 6 -30.43 4.83 10.66
C PHE A 6 -28.91 4.67 10.86
N PRO A 7 -28.38 4.44 12.07
CA PRO A 7 -26.94 4.20 12.26
C PRO A 7 -26.44 2.96 11.52
N SER A 8 -27.15 1.85 11.69
CA SER A 8 -26.83 0.60 10.99
C SER A 8 -27.02 0.70 9.48
N PHE A 9 -27.98 1.50 9.01
CA PHE A 9 -28.14 1.83 7.60
C PHE A 9 -26.92 2.55 7.04
N LEU A 10 -26.40 3.57 7.73
CA LEU A 10 -25.20 4.28 7.28
C LEU A 10 -23.97 3.39 7.28
N ILE A 11 -23.83 2.51 8.29
CA ILE A 11 -22.76 1.50 8.34
C ILE A 11 -22.90 0.54 7.15
N GLY A 12 -24.06 -0.11 6.97
CA GLY A 12 -24.28 -1.04 5.87
C GLY A 12 -24.13 -0.39 4.49
N LEU A 13 -24.56 0.87 4.33
CA LEU A 13 -24.39 1.63 3.09
C LEU A 13 -22.92 1.95 2.81
N ARG A 14 -22.15 2.31 3.83
CA ARG A 14 -20.74 2.65 3.70
C ARG A 14 -19.91 1.40 3.38
N GLU A 15 -19.92 0.43 4.29
CA GLU A 15 -19.06 -0.76 4.16
C GLU A 15 -19.45 -1.58 2.92
N GLY A 16 -20.76 -1.63 2.62
CA GLY A 16 -21.26 -2.23 1.38
C GLY A 16 -20.79 -1.52 0.12
N LEU A 17 -20.61 -0.19 0.15
CA LEU A 17 -20.13 0.58 -0.99
C LEU A 17 -18.61 0.46 -1.14
N GLU A 18 -17.86 0.38 -0.04
CA GLU A 18 -16.41 0.15 -0.05
C GLU A 18 -16.08 -1.24 -0.63
N ALA A 19 -16.69 -2.30 -0.09
CA ALA A 19 -16.56 -3.65 -0.62
C ALA A 19 -17.08 -3.75 -2.07
N GLY A 20 -18.25 -3.17 -2.33
CA GLY A 20 -18.89 -3.18 -3.64
C GLY A 20 -18.12 -2.43 -4.72
N LEU A 21 -17.39 -1.36 -4.36
CA LEU A 21 -16.54 -0.62 -5.30
C LEU A 21 -15.35 -1.46 -5.73
N ILE A 22 -14.68 -2.15 -4.80
CA ILE A 22 -13.56 -3.05 -5.12
C ILE A 22 -14.04 -4.17 -6.05
N VAL A 23 -15.16 -4.81 -5.73
CA VAL A 23 -15.76 -5.85 -6.58
C VAL A 23 -16.14 -5.27 -7.94
N SER A 24 -16.71 -4.07 -8.00
CA SER A 24 -17.08 -3.42 -9.26
C SER A 24 -15.87 -3.11 -10.13
N ILE A 25 -14.73 -2.75 -9.54
CA ILE A 25 -13.47 -2.56 -10.26
C ILE A 25 -12.98 -3.89 -10.82
N LEU A 26 -12.91 -4.95 -10.01
CA LEU A 26 -12.48 -6.28 -10.45
C LEU A 26 -13.39 -6.86 -11.56
N VAL A 27 -14.70 -6.63 -11.45
CA VAL A 27 -15.65 -7.03 -12.50
C VAL A 27 -15.46 -6.18 -13.75
N ALA A 28 -15.28 -4.85 -13.61
CA ALA A 28 -15.07 -3.96 -14.74
C ALA A 28 -13.76 -4.25 -15.49
N THR A 29 -12.68 -4.63 -14.79
CA THR A 29 -11.42 -5.02 -15.43
C THR A 29 -11.57 -6.32 -16.22
N LEU A 30 -12.14 -7.36 -15.60
CA LEU A 30 -12.38 -8.63 -16.28
C LEU A 30 -13.32 -8.51 -17.49
N VAL A 31 -14.33 -7.63 -17.41
CA VAL A 31 -15.25 -7.38 -18.51
C VAL A 31 -14.59 -6.56 -19.63
N ARG A 32 -13.77 -5.55 -19.31
CA ARG A 32 -13.04 -4.73 -20.30
C ARG A 32 -11.94 -5.51 -21.01
N SER A 33 -11.32 -6.45 -20.34
CA SER A 33 -10.27 -7.31 -20.91
C SER A 33 -10.82 -8.60 -21.54
N GLU A 34 -12.13 -8.65 -21.82
CA GLU A 34 -12.85 -9.80 -22.42
C GLU A 34 -12.75 -11.13 -21.66
N GLN A 35 -12.22 -11.16 -20.43
CA GLN A 35 -12.09 -12.35 -19.59
C GLN A 35 -13.32 -12.63 -18.73
N LYS A 36 -14.53 -12.50 -19.29
CA LYS A 36 -15.80 -12.73 -18.58
C LYS A 36 -15.91 -14.13 -17.97
N HIS A 37 -15.21 -15.11 -18.54
CA HIS A 37 -15.15 -16.48 -18.03
C HIS A 37 -14.54 -16.61 -16.62
N ARG A 38 -13.82 -15.59 -16.15
CA ARG A 38 -13.20 -15.55 -14.81
C ARG A 38 -14.05 -14.89 -13.74
N LEU A 39 -15.18 -14.26 -14.11
CA LEU A 39 -16.11 -13.64 -13.15
C LEU A 39 -16.56 -14.58 -12.03
N PRO A 40 -16.81 -15.89 -12.26
CA PRO A 40 -17.13 -16.82 -11.17
C PRO A 40 -16.06 -16.88 -10.08
N GLN A 41 -14.78 -16.65 -10.40
CA GLN A 41 -13.67 -16.66 -9.43
C GLN A 41 -13.79 -15.50 -8.44
N VAL A 42 -14.16 -14.30 -8.93
CA VAL A 42 -14.45 -13.14 -8.08
C VAL A 42 -15.62 -13.44 -7.16
N TRP A 43 -16.72 -13.98 -7.71
CA TRP A 43 -17.91 -14.32 -6.92
C TRP A 43 -17.65 -15.41 -5.88
N THR A 44 -16.79 -16.39 -6.17
CA THR A 44 -16.36 -17.39 -5.17
C THR A 44 -15.67 -16.73 -3.99
N GLY A 45 -14.76 -15.77 -4.23
CA GLY A 45 -14.10 -15.01 -3.18
C GLY A 45 -15.08 -14.15 -2.37
N VAL A 46 -16.01 -13.47 -3.04
CA VAL A 46 -17.07 -12.66 -2.41
C VAL A 46 -17.98 -13.51 -1.51
N VAL A 47 -18.46 -14.66 -2.00
CA VAL A 47 -19.33 -15.56 -1.23
C VAL A 47 -18.59 -16.13 -0.02
N ALA A 48 -17.32 -16.52 -0.17
CA ALA A 48 -16.50 -17.00 0.93
C ALA A 48 -16.29 -15.92 2.01
N ALA A 49 -16.07 -14.66 1.61
CA ALA A 49 -15.93 -13.53 2.52
C ALA A 49 -17.23 -13.23 3.29
N LEU A 50 -18.37 -13.25 2.61
CA LEU A 50 -19.69 -13.07 3.24
C LEU A 50 -19.98 -14.20 4.24
N ALA A 51 -19.65 -15.44 3.91
CA ALA A 51 -19.80 -16.57 4.82
C ALA A 51 -18.92 -16.41 6.08
N LEU A 52 -17.69 -15.94 5.93
CA LEU A 52 -16.80 -15.62 7.05
C LEU A 52 -17.38 -14.52 7.95
N ALA A 53 -17.84 -13.42 7.36
CA ALA A 53 -18.41 -12.28 8.08
C ALA A 53 -19.66 -12.69 8.90
N LEU A 54 -20.56 -13.49 8.31
CA LEU A 54 -21.75 -14.02 8.99
C LEU A 54 -21.38 -14.99 10.11
N SER A 55 -20.40 -15.86 9.88
CA SER A 55 -19.91 -16.81 10.88
C SER A 55 -19.30 -16.06 12.07
N PHE A 56 -18.53 -15.02 11.80
CA PHE A 56 -17.90 -14.20 12.83
C PHE A 56 -18.94 -13.47 13.69
N GLY A 57 -19.94 -12.81 13.09
CA GLY A 57 -21.03 -12.18 13.84
C GLY A 57 -21.85 -13.18 14.68
N SER A 58 -22.02 -14.41 14.16
CA SER A 58 -22.68 -15.49 14.91
C SER A 58 -21.86 -15.91 16.13
N VAL A 59 -20.55 -16.11 15.98
CA VAL A 59 -19.64 -16.45 17.09
C VAL A 59 -19.68 -15.39 18.19
N LEU A 60 -19.65 -14.10 17.83
CA LEU A 60 -19.74 -13.01 18.81
C LEU A 60 -21.06 -13.04 19.59
N THR A 61 -22.17 -13.25 18.89
CA THR A 61 -23.52 -13.32 19.49
C THR A 61 -23.65 -14.49 20.45
N PHE A 62 -23.22 -15.68 20.04
CA PHE A 62 -23.30 -16.88 20.89
C PHE A 62 -22.31 -16.86 22.05
N THR A 63 -21.16 -16.18 21.89
CA THR A 63 -20.18 -16.02 22.98
C THR A 63 -20.71 -15.07 24.03
N ALA A 64 -21.24 -13.91 23.63
CA ALA A 64 -21.82 -12.94 24.56
C ALA A 64 -23.02 -13.50 25.33
N ALA A 65 -23.87 -14.32 24.68
CA ALA A 65 -25.02 -14.94 25.31
C ALA A 65 -24.68 -15.97 26.41
N LYS A 66 -23.42 -16.41 26.51
CA LYS A 66 -22.95 -17.36 27.53
C LYS A 66 -22.26 -16.70 28.73
N LEU A 67 -22.10 -15.37 28.72
CA LEU A 67 -21.48 -14.63 29.82
C LEU A 67 -22.51 -14.31 30.91
N SER A 68 -22.06 -14.16 32.16
CA SER A 68 -22.89 -13.64 33.25
C SER A 68 -23.23 -12.16 33.01
N GLY A 69 -24.35 -11.65 33.53
CA GLY A 69 -24.81 -10.27 33.29
C GLY A 69 -23.72 -9.19 33.38
N PRO A 70 -22.98 -9.10 34.50
CA PRO A 70 -21.89 -8.11 34.64
C PRO A 70 -20.73 -8.33 33.65
N ALA A 71 -20.40 -9.59 33.34
CA ALA A 71 -19.35 -9.91 32.36
C ALA A 71 -19.81 -9.62 30.92
N GLN A 72 -21.10 -9.77 30.63
CA GLN A 72 -21.70 -9.41 29.36
C GLN A 72 -21.69 -7.90 29.13
N GLU A 73 -22.02 -7.11 30.17
CA GLU A 73 -21.93 -5.65 30.15
C GLU A 73 -20.49 -5.18 29.98
N ALA A 74 -19.54 -5.73 30.75
CA ALA A 74 -18.12 -5.43 30.58
C ALA A 74 -17.59 -5.79 29.18
N PHE A 75 -17.99 -6.93 28.64
CA PHE A 75 -17.61 -7.39 27.30
C PHE A 75 -18.20 -6.48 26.21
N GLY A 76 -19.47 -6.09 26.32
CA GLY A 76 -20.13 -5.15 25.42
C GLY A 76 -19.50 -3.76 25.45
N GLY A 77 -19.15 -3.26 26.65
CA GLY A 77 -18.46 -1.99 26.84
C GLY A 77 -17.07 -1.96 26.22
N CYS A 78 -16.25 -3.00 26.44
CA CYS A 78 -14.93 -3.13 25.82
C CYS A 78 -15.01 -3.18 24.29
N LEU A 79 -15.94 -3.95 23.72
CA LEU A 79 -16.12 -4.03 22.27
C LEU A 79 -16.59 -2.70 21.68
N SER A 80 -17.42 -1.94 22.41
CA SER A 80 -17.84 -0.61 21.99
C SER A 80 -16.67 0.39 21.93
N LEU A 81 -15.72 0.32 22.87
CA LEU A 81 -14.51 1.14 22.83
C LEU A 81 -13.60 0.79 21.64
N ILE A 82 -13.42 -0.51 21.38
CA ILE A 82 -12.67 -1.00 20.21
C ILE A 82 -13.36 -0.51 18.93
N ALA A 83 -14.67 -0.66 18.83
CA ALA A 83 -15.45 -0.20 17.68
C ALA A 83 -15.26 1.30 17.44
N VAL A 84 -15.30 2.14 18.48
CA VAL A 84 -15.07 3.59 18.35
C VAL A 84 -13.66 3.90 17.86
N ALA A 85 -12.63 3.23 18.39
CA ALA A 85 -11.25 3.43 17.95
C ALA A 85 -11.08 3.08 16.46
N PHE A 86 -11.65 1.95 16.03
CA PHE A 86 -11.66 1.54 14.63
C PHE A 86 -12.43 2.49 13.73
N VAL A 87 -13.66 2.89 14.09
CA VAL A 87 -14.46 3.86 13.32
C VAL A 87 -13.71 5.18 13.18
N THR A 88 -13.10 5.67 14.26
CA THR A 88 -12.31 6.92 14.23
C THR A 88 -11.13 6.81 13.27
N ALA A 89 -10.32 5.76 13.43
CA ALA A 89 -9.16 5.52 12.57
C ALA A 89 -9.57 5.42 11.10
N MET A 90 -10.68 4.72 10.81
CA MET A 90 -11.16 4.50 9.45
C MET A 90 -11.72 5.76 8.82
N VAL A 91 -12.41 6.63 9.57
CA VAL A 91 -12.90 7.93 9.06
C VAL A 91 -11.73 8.81 8.62
N PHE A 92 -10.61 8.82 9.36
CA PHE A 92 -9.41 9.56 8.95
C PHE A 92 -8.63 8.89 7.83
N TRP A 93 -8.51 7.55 7.85
CA TRP A 93 -7.84 6.77 6.81
C TRP A 93 -8.55 6.93 5.46
N MET A 94 -9.87 6.75 5.42
CA MET A 94 -10.65 6.85 4.18
C MET A 94 -10.65 8.28 3.62
N ARG A 95 -10.62 9.32 4.46
CA ARG A 95 -10.44 10.70 4.00
C ARG A 95 -9.11 10.90 3.26
N LYS A 96 -8.03 10.24 3.71
CA LYS A 96 -6.73 10.24 3.03
C LYS A 96 -6.81 9.42 1.73
N SER A 97 -7.39 8.22 1.76
CA SER A 97 -7.52 7.33 0.60
C SER A 97 -8.43 7.87 -0.51
N ALA A 98 -9.52 8.59 -0.17
CA ALA A 98 -10.45 9.17 -1.14
C ALA A 98 -9.80 10.21 -2.09
N ARG A 99 -8.61 10.72 -1.75
CA ARG A 99 -7.81 11.63 -2.60
C ARG A 99 -6.91 10.90 -3.59
N ASN A 100 -6.50 9.68 -3.27
CA ASN A 100 -5.58 8.87 -4.07
C ASN A 100 -6.30 7.74 -4.84
N LEU A 101 -7.60 7.58 -4.61
CA LEU A 101 -8.42 6.49 -5.13
C LEU A 101 -8.33 6.34 -6.66
N SER A 102 -8.19 7.42 -7.44
CA SER A 102 -8.05 7.29 -8.89
C SER A 102 -6.68 6.75 -9.34
N SER A 103 -5.64 6.94 -8.53
CA SER A 103 -4.27 6.45 -8.76
C SER A 103 -4.18 4.96 -8.41
N ASP A 104 -4.62 4.59 -7.21
CA ASP A 104 -4.61 3.22 -6.69
C ASP A 104 -5.53 2.29 -7.53
N ILE A 105 -6.63 2.82 -8.06
CA ILE A 105 -7.51 2.07 -8.97
C ILE A 105 -6.82 1.77 -10.29
N ARG A 106 -6.01 2.70 -10.85
CA ARG A 106 -5.26 2.46 -12.09
C ARG A 106 -4.16 1.42 -11.89
N GLU A 107 -3.48 1.47 -10.75
CA GLU A 107 -2.41 0.53 -10.35
C GLU A 107 -2.95 -0.90 -10.15
N LYS A 108 -4.10 -1.05 -9.49
CA LYS A 108 -4.74 -2.36 -9.24
C LYS A 108 -5.40 -2.96 -10.48
N VAL A 109 -5.75 -2.16 -11.49
CA VAL A 109 -6.28 -2.63 -12.78
C VAL A 109 -5.21 -3.38 -13.58
N THR A 110 -3.96 -2.92 -13.55
CA THR A 110 -2.81 -3.55 -14.22
C THR A 110 -2.34 -4.80 -13.49
N ALA A 111 -2.29 -4.78 -12.14
CA ALA A 111 -1.94 -5.95 -11.33
C ALA A 111 -2.94 -7.10 -11.50
N ALA A 112 -4.24 -6.80 -11.68
CA ALA A 112 -5.29 -7.82 -11.80
C ALA A 112 -5.21 -8.68 -13.08
N LEU A 113 -4.50 -8.22 -14.10
CA LEU A 113 -4.32 -8.96 -15.35
C LEU A 113 -3.16 -9.95 -15.30
N ALA A 114 -2.24 -9.82 -14.33
CA ALA A 114 -1.13 -10.76 -14.10
C ALA A 114 -1.49 -11.92 -13.16
N MET A 115 -2.68 -11.89 -12.54
CA MET A 115 -3.06 -12.81 -11.46
C MET A 115 -3.59 -14.16 -11.98
N GLY A 116 -3.15 -15.26 -11.37
CA GLY A 116 -3.70 -16.61 -11.57
C GLY A 116 -5.12 -16.77 -11.01
N ALA A 117 -5.81 -17.86 -11.35
CA ALA A 117 -7.19 -18.12 -10.93
C ALA A 117 -7.38 -18.16 -9.40
N GLY A 118 -6.42 -18.72 -8.66
CA GLY A 118 -6.43 -18.75 -7.19
C GLY A 118 -6.22 -17.37 -6.57
N THR A 119 -5.39 -16.53 -7.18
CA THR A 119 -5.11 -15.18 -6.70
C THR A 119 -6.33 -14.28 -6.81
N LEU A 120 -7.11 -14.36 -7.91
CA LEU A 120 -8.37 -13.59 -8.03
C LEU A 120 -9.40 -13.94 -6.95
N VAL A 121 -9.53 -15.22 -6.61
CA VAL A 121 -10.40 -15.67 -5.50
C VAL A 121 -9.89 -15.10 -4.19
N LEU A 122 -8.59 -15.23 -3.92
CA LEU A 122 -7.97 -14.75 -2.69
C LEU A 122 -8.05 -13.23 -2.54
N THR A 123 -7.77 -12.46 -3.59
CA THR A 123 -7.85 -11.00 -3.57
C THR A 123 -9.28 -10.53 -3.34
N SER A 124 -10.26 -11.14 -4.02
CA SER A 124 -11.68 -10.81 -3.82
C SER A 124 -12.14 -11.18 -2.39
N PHE A 125 -11.67 -12.33 -1.89
CA PHE A 125 -11.94 -12.80 -0.53
C PHE A 125 -11.33 -11.88 0.53
N LEU A 126 -10.06 -11.50 0.41
CA LEU A 126 -9.38 -10.64 1.39
C LEU A 126 -9.94 -9.22 1.35
N ALA A 127 -10.20 -8.69 0.16
CA ALA A 127 -10.77 -7.36 0.00
C ALA A 127 -12.18 -7.27 0.61
N VAL A 128 -13.07 -8.20 0.28
CA VAL A 128 -14.44 -8.19 0.83
C VAL A 128 -14.49 -8.70 2.26
N GLY A 129 -13.61 -9.63 2.63
CA GLY A 129 -13.57 -10.25 3.95
C GLY A 129 -13.17 -9.29 5.04
N ARG A 130 -12.22 -8.37 4.77
CA ARG A 130 -11.88 -7.30 5.70
C ARG A 130 -13.08 -6.41 5.98
N GLU A 131 -13.68 -5.83 4.93
CA GLU A 131 -14.84 -4.93 5.08
C GLU A 131 -16.06 -5.67 5.68
N GLY A 132 -16.23 -6.94 5.35
CA GLY A 132 -17.30 -7.79 5.91
C GLY A 132 -17.12 -8.08 7.39
N LEU A 133 -15.90 -8.35 7.86
CA LEU A 133 -15.61 -8.55 9.29
C LEU A 133 -15.83 -7.26 10.09
N GLU A 134 -15.40 -6.12 9.54
CA GLU A 134 -15.63 -4.79 10.12
C GLU A 134 -17.14 -4.47 10.19
N THR A 135 -17.89 -4.71 9.10
CA THR A 135 -19.35 -4.59 9.06
C THR A 135 -20.02 -5.43 10.14
N SER A 136 -19.61 -6.69 10.29
CA SER A 136 -20.14 -7.60 11.30
C SER A 136 -19.89 -7.10 12.72
N LEU A 137 -18.70 -6.55 13.01
CA LEU A 137 -18.39 -5.97 14.33
C LEU A 137 -19.26 -4.74 14.64
N PHE A 138 -19.35 -3.81 13.70
CA PHE A 138 -20.07 -2.56 13.92
C PHE A 138 -21.58 -2.77 14.02
N LEU A 139 -22.15 -3.61 13.15
CA LEU A 139 -23.56 -3.98 13.25
C LEU A 139 -23.84 -4.75 14.54
N TRP A 140 -22.98 -5.69 14.93
CA TRP A 140 -23.15 -6.43 16.18
C TRP A 140 -23.13 -5.52 17.41
N SER A 141 -22.16 -4.61 17.50
CA SER A 141 -22.08 -3.62 18.59
C SER A 141 -23.34 -2.76 18.63
N THR A 142 -23.80 -2.27 17.48
CA THR A 142 -25.01 -1.43 17.39
C THR A 142 -26.27 -2.21 17.77
N ILE A 143 -26.40 -3.47 17.34
CA ILE A 143 -27.52 -4.36 17.71
C ILE A 143 -27.56 -4.59 19.21
N GLN A 144 -26.40 -4.76 19.87
CA GLN A 144 -26.32 -4.92 21.32
C GLN A 144 -26.73 -3.64 22.07
N THR A 145 -26.40 -2.47 21.54
CA THR A 145 -26.81 -1.19 22.14
C THR A 145 -28.33 -0.95 22.08
N ALA A 146 -29.01 -1.48 21.06
CA ALA A 146 -30.44 -1.24 20.80
C ALA A 146 -31.40 -2.22 21.50
N LYS A 147 -30.94 -2.94 22.53
CA LYS A 147 -31.64 -3.93 23.37
C LYS A 147 -33.10 -4.24 22.92
N SER A 148 -33.29 -5.39 22.25
CA SER A 148 -34.56 -5.98 21.77
C SER A 148 -35.23 -5.41 20.50
N SER A 149 -34.64 -4.42 19.83
CA SER A 149 -35.13 -3.91 18.55
C SER A 149 -34.56 -4.62 17.32
N THR A 150 -35.40 -4.86 16.30
CA THR A 150 -34.97 -5.33 14.97
C THR A 150 -34.56 -4.19 14.03
N GLY A 151 -34.69 -2.93 14.47
CA GLY A 151 -34.37 -1.72 13.71
C GLY A 151 -32.94 -1.72 13.13
N PRO A 152 -31.89 -1.94 13.93
CA PRO A 152 -30.50 -1.98 13.44
C PRO A 152 -30.26 -3.03 12.35
N LEU A 153 -30.88 -4.21 12.47
CA LEU A 153 -30.75 -5.28 11.49
C LEU A 153 -31.40 -4.91 10.15
N ILE A 154 -32.61 -4.33 10.19
CA ILE A 154 -33.31 -3.83 9.00
C ILE A 154 -32.53 -2.67 8.38
N GLY A 155 -32.03 -1.74 9.19
CA GLY A 155 -31.21 -0.63 8.76
C GLY A 155 -29.98 -1.09 7.99
N GLY A 156 -29.17 -1.96 8.60
CA GLY A 156 -27.98 -2.54 7.97
C GLY A 156 -28.29 -3.25 6.66
N ALA A 157 -29.37 -4.05 6.62
CA ALA A 157 -29.80 -4.73 5.41
C ALA A 157 -30.20 -3.75 4.29
N VAL A 158 -30.99 -2.71 4.61
CA VAL A 158 -31.38 -1.68 3.64
C VAL A 158 -30.15 -0.91 3.13
N GLY A 159 -29.19 -0.61 4.01
CA GLY A 159 -27.93 0.04 3.65
C GLY A 159 -27.13 -0.79 2.66
N LEU A 160 -26.94 -2.09 2.92
CA LEU A 160 -26.24 -3.03 2.04
C LEU A 160 -26.94 -3.19 0.68
N VAL A 161 -28.27 -3.27 0.67
CA VAL A 161 -29.06 -3.35 -0.58
C VAL A 161 -28.90 -2.07 -1.41
N LEU A 162 -28.97 -0.90 -0.77
CA LEU A 162 -28.78 0.38 -1.46
C LEU A 162 -27.34 0.52 -1.97
N ALA A 163 -26.34 0.10 -1.20
CA ALA A 163 -24.94 0.06 -1.64
C ALA A 163 -24.75 -0.82 -2.88
N ALA A 164 -25.31 -2.03 -2.89
CA ALA A 164 -25.27 -2.92 -4.04
C ALA A 164 -25.92 -2.27 -5.28
N GLY A 165 -27.06 -1.60 -5.10
CA GLY A 165 -27.73 -0.83 -6.16
C GLY A 165 -26.89 0.33 -6.70
N LEU A 166 -26.21 1.09 -5.82
CA LEU A 166 -25.31 2.18 -6.19
C LEU A 166 -24.07 1.66 -6.94
N CYS A 167 -23.44 0.59 -6.47
CA CYS A 167 -22.31 -0.06 -7.15
C CYS A 167 -22.70 -0.57 -8.53
N TRP A 168 -23.89 -1.17 -8.66
CA TRP A 168 -24.43 -1.58 -9.95
C TRP A 168 -24.68 -0.39 -10.89
N GLY A 169 -25.20 0.73 -10.38
CA GLY A 169 -25.40 1.97 -11.13
C GLY A 169 -24.09 2.63 -11.57
N LEU A 170 -23.06 2.61 -10.71
CA LEU A 170 -21.70 3.07 -11.02
C LEU A 170 -21.05 2.19 -12.11
N TYR A 171 -21.19 0.86 -12.01
CA TYR A 171 -20.72 -0.08 -13.02
C TYR A 171 -21.36 0.19 -14.40
N ARG A 172 -22.67 0.48 -14.44
CA ARG A 172 -23.37 0.84 -15.69
C ARG A 172 -23.11 2.27 -16.19
N ARG A 173 -22.23 3.04 -15.53
CA ARG A 173 -21.94 4.46 -15.83
C ARG A 173 -23.18 5.38 -15.79
N VAL A 174 -24.23 4.99 -15.06
CA VAL A 174 -25.49 5.76 -14.95
C VAL A 174 -25.40 6.84 -13.87
N LEU A 175 -24.52 6.67 -12.88
CA LEU A 175 -24.40 7.58 -11.73
C LEU A 175 -23.05 8.33 -11.76
N LYS A 176 -23.09 9.66 -11.75
CA LYS A 176 -21.93 10.54 -11.51
C LYS A 176 -21.96 11.05 -10.08
N ILE A 177 -21.43 10.28 -9.12
CA ILE A 177 -21.41 10.65 -7.70
C ILE A 177 -20.04 11.22 -7.33
N ASN A 178 -20.01 12.38 -6.66
CA ASN A 178 -18.80 12.93 -6.08
C ASN A 178 -18.46 12.18 -4.78
N LEU A 179 -17.62 11.14 -4.89
CA LEU A 179 -17.26 10.26 -3.78
C LEU A 179 -16.64 11.02 -2.60
N THR A 180 -15.84 12.05 -2.87
CA THR A 180 -15.24 12.88 -1.81
C THR A 180 -16.31 13.59 -0.97
N ARG A 181 -17.35 14.16 -1.59
CA ARG A 181 -18.47 14.79 -0.85
C ARG A 181 -19.28 13.75 -0.08
N PHE A 182 -19.56 12.61 -0.71
CA PHE A 182 -20.29 11.51 -0.08
C PHE A 182 -19.58 11.04 1.20
N PHE A 183 -18.29 10.68 1.11
CA PHE A 183 -17.50 10.22 2.26
C PHE A 183 -17.26 11.30 3.32
N THR A 184 -17.23 12.58 2.94
CA THR A 184 -17.09 13.68 3.92
C THR A 184 -18.36 13.84 4.75
N VAL A 185 -19.53 13.76 4.13
CA VAL A 185 -20.82 13.88 4.81
C VAL A 185 -21.08 12.65 5.69
N THR A 186 -20.90 11.45 5.15
CA THR A 186 -21.10 10.22 5.92
C THR A 186 -20.07 10.08 7.04
N GLY A 187 -18.81 10.49 6.82
CA GLY A 187 -17.77 10.52 7.86
C GLY A 187 -18.10 11.46 9.02
N ALA A 188 -18.62 12.66 8.75
CA ALA A 188 -19.04 13.60 9.81
C ALA A 188 -20.18 13.01 10.65
N VAL A 189 -21.17 12.38 10.02
CA VAL A 189 -22.28 11.73 10.73
C VAL A 189 -21.79 10.56 11.58
N LEU A 190 -20.85 9.76 11.08
CA LEU A 190 -20.26 8.64 11.83
C LEU A 190 -19.46 9.08 13.06
N ILE A 191 -18.79 10.24 13.01
CA ILE A 191 -18.11 10.80 14.20
C ILE A 191 -19.13 11.09 15.31
N VAL A 192 -20.30 11.61 14.95
CA VAL A 192 -21.36 11.91 15.92
C VAL A 192 -21.92 10.61 16.52
N ILE A 193 -22.17 9.59 15.69
CA ILE A 193 -22.63 8.27 16.15
C ILE A 193 -21.57 7.61 17.05
N ALA A 194 -20.29 7.68 16.68
CA ALA A 194 -19.19 7.11 17.46
C ALA A 194 -19.05 7.78 18.84
N ALA A 195 -19.33 9.08 18.96
CA ALA A 195 -19.40 9.76 20.26
C ALA A 195 -20.47 9.14 21.16
N GLY A 196 -21.62 8.80 20.57
CA GLY A 196 -22.71 8.08 21.24
C GLY A 196 -22.31 6.67 21.67
N VAL A 197 -21.72 5.88 20.77
CA VAL A 197 -21.24 4.50 21.07
C VAL A 197 -20.16 4.53 22.15
N LEU A 198 -19.29 5.54 22.16
CA LEU A 198 -18.29 5.74 23.23
C LEU A 198 -18.96 5.97 24.59
N SER A 199 -19.91 6.91 24.62
CA SER A 199 -20.69 7.20 25.83
C SER A 199 -21.42 5.97 26.35
N TYR A 200 -22.05 5.19 25.46
CA TYR A 200 -22.71 3.93 25.81
C TYR A 200 -21.70 2.87 26.29
N GLY A 201 -20.57 2.69 25.62
CA GLY A 201 -19.54 1.72 26.03
C GLY A 201 -19.00 2.00 27.43
N LEU A 202 -18.82 3.28 27.78
CA LEU A 202 -18.43 3.69 29.13
C LEU A 202 -19.52 3.43 30.16
N ARG A 203 -20.80 3.50 29.77
CA ARG A 203 -21.93 3.09 30.62
C ARG A 203 -21.90 1.61 30.94
N ASP A 204 -21.76 0.77 29.93
CA ASP A 204 -21.72 -0.69 30.09
C ASP A 204 -20.50 -1.13 30.93
N LEU A 205 -19.38 -0.40 30.85
CA LEU A 205 -18.22 -0.61 31.73
C LEU A 205 -18.47 -0.15 33.18
N GLN A 206 -19.30 0.87 33.40
CA GLN A 206 -19.72 1.29 34.73
C GLN A 206 -20.74 0.32 35.35
N GLU A 207 -21.69 -0.18 34.54
CA GLU A 207 -22.70 -1.17 34.96
C GLU A 207 -22.06 -2.54 35.25
N GLY A 208 -21.10 -2.95 34.42
CA GLY A 208 -20.29 -4.17 34.64
C GLY A 208 -19.25 -4.06 35.77
N GLY A 209 -19.16 -2.92 36.47
CA GLY A 209 -18.27 -2.71 37.61
C GLY A 209 -16.78 -2.52 37.29
N VAL A 210 -16.43 -2.32 36.01
CA VAL A 210 -15.05 -2.11 35.54
C VAL A 210 -14.60 -0.66 35.80
N LEU A 211 -15.52 0.31 35.66
CA LEU A 211 -15.26 1.72 35.89
C LEU A 211 -16.10 2.28 37.05
N PRO A 212 -15.53 3.15 37.90
CA PRO A 212 -16.27 3.77 39.00
C PRO A 212 -17.26 4.84 38.51
N GLY A 213 -18.19 5.24 39.38
CA GLY A 213 -19.06 6.40 39.14
C GLY A 213 -20.38 6.12 38.41
N GLY A 214 -20.86 4.87 38.38
CA GLY A 214 -22.16 4.50 37.78
C GLY A 214 -23.37 5.23 38.38
N HIS A 215 -23.26 5.74 39.62
CA HIS A 215 -24.30 6.51 40.31
C HIS A 215 -24.11 8.04 40.26
N ALA A 216 -23.02 8.52 39.64
CA ALA A 216 -22.70 9.94 39.55
C ALA A 216 -23.37 10.57 38.31
N HIS A 217 -24.67 10.78 38.39
CA HIS A 217 -25.47 11.35 37.29
C HIS A 217 -25.15 12.84 37.07
N ALA A 218 -24.90 13.23 35.82
CA ALA A 218 -24.78 14.61 35.40
C ALA A 218 -26.15 15.27 35.27
N PHE A 219 -27.11 14.50 34.74
CA PHE A 219 -28.50 14.86 34.71
C PHE A 219 -29.37 13.60 34.76
N ASP A 220 -30.53 13.75 35.37
CA ASP A 220 -31.60 12.76 35.38
C ASP A 220 -32.89 13.48 34.97
N LEU A 221 -33.30 13.26 33.73
CA LEU A 221 -34.50 13.84 33.13
C LEU A 221 -35.68 12.86 33.13
N SER A 222 -35.53 11.68 33.76
CA SER A 222 -36.56 10.63 33.78
C SER A 222 -37.89 11.08 34.40
N GLY A 223 -37.85 12.08 35.28
CA GLY A 223 -39.05 12.68 35.88
C GLY A 223 -39.79 13.69 34.99
N SER A 224 -39.19 14.16 33.90
CA SER A 224 -39.76 15.18 32.99
C SER A 224 -39.92 14.70 31.54
N ILE A 225 -39.13 13.71 31.13
CA ILE A 225 -39.13 13.14 29.78
C ILE A 225 -39.39 11.65 29.91
N ASP A 226 -40.46 11.18 29.27
CA ASP A 226 -40.73 9.76 29.14
C ASP A 226 -39.69 9.13 28.21
N ALA A 227 -38.88 8.21 28.75
CA ALA A 227 -37.85 7.48 28.01
C ALA A 227 -38.43 6.63 26.86
N SER A 228 -39.72 6.29 26.92
CA SER A 228 -40.43 5.55 25.87
C SER A 228 -41.05 6.45 24.79
N SER A 229 -40.93 7.78 24.93
CA SER A 229 -41.42 8.71 23.92
C SER A 229 -40.62 8.60 22.63
N TRP A 230 -41.32 8.74 21.49
CA TRP A 230 -40.71 8.55 20.16
C TRP A 230 -39.48 9.43 19.92
N TYR A 231 -39.46 10.65 20.45
CA TYR A 231 -38.32 11.57 20.29
C TYR A 231 -37.15 11.21 21.22
N ALA A 232 -37.41 10.70 22.43
CA ALA A 232 -36.36 10.22 23.33
C ALA A 232 -35.73 8.94 22.79
N THR A 233 -36.54 8.00 22.28
CA THR A 233 -36.06 6.79 21.59
C THR A 233 -35.30 7.13 20.30
N LEU A 234 -35.71 8.18 19.56
CA LEU A 234 -34.96 8.66 18.39
C LEU A 234 -33.59 9.22 18.77
N VAL A 235 -33.54 10.09 19.77
CA VAL A 235 -32.28 10.69 20.24
C VAL A 235 -31.35 9.61 20.82
N GLN A 236 -31.91 8.65 21.54
CA GLN A 236 -31.17 7.48 22.04
C GLN A 236 -30.71 6.57 20.90
N GLY A 237 -31.54 6.27 19.91
CA GLY A 237 -31.20 5.39 18.79
C GLY A 237 -30.12 5.98 17.89
N VAL A 238 -30.16 7.28 17.62
CA VAL A 238 -29.23 7.95 16.69
C VAL A 238 -27.96 8.43 17.38
N PHE A 239 -28.06 8.98 18.59
CA PHE A 239 -26.94 9.62 19.28
C PHE A 239 -26.47 8.84 20.52
N ASN A 240 -27.13 7.72 20.87
CA ASN A 240 -26.88 6.97 22.12
C ASN A 240 -26.94 7.85 23.37
N LEU A 241 -27.75 8.92 23.32
CA LEU A 241 -28.02 9.80 24.45
C LEU A 241 -29.27 9.32 25.19
N THR A 242 -29.13 9.06 26.49
CA THR A 242 -30.24 8.58 27.33
C THR A 242 -30.74 9.69 28.26
N VAL A 243 -31.95 9.54 28.80
CA VAL A 243 -32.53 10.52 29.75
C VAL A 243 -31.76 10.62 31.07
N THR A 244 -30.91 9.63 31.37
CA THR A 244 -30.07 9.55 32.56
C THR A 244 -28.62 9.29 32.15
N MET A 245 -27.75 10.28 32.26
CA MET A 245 -26.33 10.13 31.89
C MET A 245 -25.40 10.46 33.05
N THR A 246 -24.30 9.72 33.18
CA THR A 246 -23.26 10.01 34.17
C THR A 246 -22.35 11.15 33.71
N TRP A 247 -21.65 11.80 34.64
CA TRP A 247 -20.64 12.80 34.29
C TRP A 247 -19.58 12.27 33.33
N LEU A 248 -19.16 11.01 33.51
CA LEU A 248 -18.17 10.37 32.65
C LEU A 248 -18.68 10.25 31.20
N GLN A 249 -19.94 9.84 31.02
CA GLN A 249 -20.57 9.72 29.70
C GLN A 249 -20.65 11.05 28.97
N VAL A 250 -21.14 12.10 29.67
CA VAL A 250 -21.31 13.43 29.08
C VAL A 250 -19.97 14.05 28.69
N VAL A 251 -18.97 13.97 29.58
CA VAL A 251 -17.63 14.49 29.31
C VAL A 251 -16.99 13.75 28.14
N ALA A 252 -17.05 12.42 28.13
CA ALA A 252 -16.47 11.61 27.04
C ALA A 252 -17.12 11.92 25.69
N TYR A 253 -18.46 12.03 25.64
CA TYR A 253 -19.19 12.39 24.43
C TYR A 253 -18.76 13.75 23.88
N VAL A 254 -18.74 14.79 24.74
CA VAL A 254 -18.42 16.17 24.33
C VAL A 254 -16.95 16.30 23.93
N VAL A 255 -16.02 15.73 24.71
CA VAL A 255 -14.58 15.80 24.43
C VAL A 255 -14.25 15.07 23.13
N TYR A 256 -14.76 13.85 22.96
CA TYR A 256 -14.53 13.08 21.74
C TYR A 256 -15.09 13.83 20.52
N LEU A 257 -16.33 14.31 20.58
CA LEU A 257 -16.94 15.04 19.48
C LEU A 257 -16.16 16.32 19.15
N ALA A 258 -15.78 17.11 20.15
CA ALA A 258 -15.05 18.35 19.97
C ALA A 258 -13.68 18.12 19.32
N VAL A 259 -12.91 17.15 19.81
CA VAL A 259 -11.56 16.86 19.30
C VAL A 259 -11.62 16.26 17.91
N VAL A 260 -12.38 15.17 17.73
CA VAL A 260 -12.41 14.39 16.49
C VAL A 260 -13.06 15.19 15.35
N MET A 261 -14.18 15.90 15.62
CA MET A 261 -14.83 16.73 14.60
C MET A 261 -13.96 17.92 14.19
N SER A 262 -13.25 18.55 15.14
CA SER A 262 -12.35 19.66 14.82
C SER A 262 -11.20 19.22 13.92
N LEU A 263 -10.54 18.10 14.26
CA LEU A 263 -9.49 17.49 13.43
C LEU A 263 -10.02 17.10 12.04
N PHE A 264 -11.24 16.57 11.98
CA PHE A 264 -11.89 16.20 10.72
C PHE A 264 -12.15 17.43 9.83
N VAL A 265 -12.74 18.50 10.38
CA VAL A 265 -13.11 19.72 9.62
C VAL A 265 -11.88 20.56 9.21
N VAL A 266 -10.87 20.67 10.06
CA VAL A 266 -9.59 21.35 9.72
C VAL A 266 -8.95 20.67 8.51
N GLY A 267 -8.97 19.35 8.46
CA GLY A 267 -8.50 18.57 7.32
C GLY A 267 -9.30 18.74 6.02
N VAL A 268 -10.56 19.21 6.09
CA VAL A 268 -11.44 19.50 4.94
C VAL A 268 -11.15 20.88 4.34
N ARG A 269 -10.80 21.89 5.17
CA ARG A 269 -10.55 23.26 4.71
C ARG A 269 -9.23 23.45 3.97
N ALA A 270 -8.23 22.61 4.24
CA ALA A 270 -6.90 22.67 3.61
C ALA A 270 -6.86 22.27 2.11
N GLY A 271 -8.01 22.02 1.46
CA GLY A 271 -8.05 21.49 0.09
C GLY A 271 -9.18 22.05 -0.78
N LYS A 272 -9.28 23.38 -0.93
CA LYS A 272 -10.11 23.98 -1.98
C LYS A 272 -9.27 24.37 -3.21
N PRO A 273 -9.37 23.64 -4.34
CA PRO A 273 -8.96 24.15 -5.64
C PRO A 273 -10.01 25.16 -6.17
N LYS A 274 -9.53 26.17 -6.88
CA LYS A 274 -10.33 27.15 -7.63
C LYS A 274 -11.10 26.44 -8.76
N PRO A 275 -12.39 26.73 -9.00
CA PRO A 275 -13.17 26.00 -10.00
C PRO A 275 -12.80 26.43 -11.43
N ALA A 276 -12.48 25.45 -12.28
CA ALA A 276 -12.41 25.58 -13.73
C ALA A 276 -13.60 24.84 -14.38
N ALA A 277 -14.01 25.36 -15.53
CA ALA A 277 -15.29 25.11 -16.21
C ALA A 277 -15.45 23.69 -16.80
N GLU A 278 -16.70 23.28 -16.99
CA GLU A 278 -17.14 22.00 -17.56
C GLU A 278 -16.73 21.81 -19.04
N PRO A 279 -16.34 20.59 -19.45
CA PRO A 279 -16.24 20.21 -20.87
C PRO A 279 -17.56 19.65 -21.42
N VAL A 280 -17.86 20.07 -22.64
CA VAL A 280 -18.99 19.68 -23.50
C VAL A 280 -18.77 18.27 -24.10
N ALA A 281 -19.88 17.58 -24.35
CA ALA A 281 -19.96 16.22 -24.86
C ALA A 281 -19.74 16.08 -26.38
N GLY A 282 -19.15 14.95 -26.79
CA GLY A 282 -19.10 14.38 -28.14
C GLY A 282 -18.00 13.32 -28.16
N GLU A 283 -18.05 12.16 -28.83
CA GLU A 283 -19.03 11.48 -29.68
C GLU A 283 -18.52 10.02 -29.76
N LYS A 284 -19.40 9.02 -29.82
CA LYS A 284 -19.02 7.59 -29.82
C LYS A 284 -18.98 7.07 -31.25
N THR A 285 -17.85 6.50 -31.67
CA THR A 285 -17.78 5.68 -32.89
C THR A 285 -17.96 4.20 -32.54
N GLU A 286 -18.88 3.58 -33.26
CA GLU A 286 -19.33 2.19 -33.14
C GLU A 286 -18.44 1.29 -34.03
N GLU A 287 -17.92 0.18 -33.52
CA GLU A 287 -17.31 -0.86 -34.35
C GLU A 287 -17.84 -2.25 -33.98
N LYS A 288 -18.09 -3.05 -35.02
CA LYS A 288 -18.95 -4.24 -35.07
C LYS A 288 -18.13 -5.53 -34.79
N PRO A 289 -18.68 -6.57 -34.11
CA PRO A 289 -17.89 -7.75 -33.75
C PRO A 289 -17.87 -8.83 -34.84
N ALA A 290 -16.71 -9.48 -35.00
CA ALA A 290 -16.54 -10.72 -35.77
C ALA A 290 -16.80 -11.97 -34.90
N ALA A 291 -17.30 -13.02 -35.55
CA ALA A 291 -17.89 -14.22 -34.94
C ALA A 291 -16.86 -15.20 -34.34
N VAL A 292 -17.26 -15.86 -33.25
CA VAL A 292 -16.52 -16.96 -32.59
C VAL A 292 -17.41 -18.21 -32.59
N GLU A 293 -16.84 -19.35 -33.00
CA GLU A 293 -17.46 -20.68 -32.99
C GLU A 293 -17.52 -21.33 -31.59
N PRO A 294 -18.41 -22.31 -31.36
CA PRO A 294 -18.77 -22.76 -30.02
C PRO A 294 -17.90 -23.92 -29.53
N THR A 295 -17.42 -23.85 -28.28
CA THR A 295 -16.96 -25.04 -27.55
C THR A 295 -17.71 -25.19 -26.23
N ARG A 296 -18.11 -26.45 -25.97
CA ARG A 296 -19.11 -26.88 -24.95
C ARG A 296 -18.56 -26.85 -23.51
N PRO A 297 -19.43 -26.74 -22.49
CA PRO A 297 -19.03 -26.54 -21.10
C PRO A 297 -18.77 -27.86 -20.37
N ARG A 298 -17.73 -27.90 -19.52
CA ARG A 298 -17.58 -28.91 -18.45
C ARG A 298 -17.51 -28.22 -17.10
N TRP A 299 -18.68 -27.84 -16.60
CA TRP A 299 -18.93 -27.39 -15.23
C TRP A 299 -19.33 -28.59 -14.38
N VAL A 300 -18.42 -29.51 -14.04
CA VAL A 300 -18.67 -30.49 -12.96
C VAL A 300 -17.37 -30.91 -12.28
N VAL A 301 -16.54 -29.98 -11.81
CA VAL A 301 -15.58 -30.21 -10.69
C VAL A 301 -15.20 -28.82 -10.17
N PRO A 302 -15.94 -28.20 -9.22
CA PRO A 302 -15.34 -28.05 -7.88
C PRO A 302 -16.40 -27.82 -6.77
N ALA A 303 -17.27 -28.79 -6.49
CA ALA A 303 -18.04 -28.78 -5.23
C ALA A 303 -17.29 -29.50 -4.09
N ALA A 304 -16.30 -30.34 -4.43
CA ALA A 304 -15.57 -31.17 -3.46
C ALA A 304 -14.29 -30.53 -2.89
N LEU A 305 -13.83 -29.39 -3.43
CA LEU A 305 -12.54 -28.77 -3.07
C LEU A 305 -12.65 -27.70 -1.97
N VAL A 306 -13.85 -27.34 -1.53
CA VAL A 306 -14.07 -26.30 -0.50
C VAL A 306 -14.51 -26.90 0.84
N ALA A 307 -15.24 -28.03 0.85
CA ALA A 307 -15.73 -28.64 2.08
C ALA A 307 -14.66 -29.47 2.81
N VAL A 308 -13.75 -30.12 2.08
CA VAL A 308 -12.79 -31.06 2.68
C VAL A 308 -11.67 -30.36 3.47
N PRO A 309 -11.04 -29.26 3.00
CA PRO A 309 -10.02 -28.58 3.80
C PRO A 309 -10.58 -27.90 5.05
N ALA A 310 -11.83 -27.40 5.00
CA ALA A 310 -12.47 -26.74 6.14
C ALA A 310 -12.90 -27.74 7.23
N VAL A 311 -13.37 -28.92 6.83
CA VAL A 311 -13.69 -30.01 7.77
C VAL A 311 -12.42 -30.68 8.29
N VAL A 312 -11.38 -30.85 7.45
CA VAL A 312 -10.08 -31.38 7.89
C VAL A 312 -9.37 -30.38 8.80
N ALA A 313 -9.40 -29.08 8.54
CA ALA A 313 -8.88 -28.07 9.47
C ALA A 313 -9.68 -28.02 10.78
N GLY A 314 -11.02 -28.11 10.71
CA GLY A 314 -11.88 -28.17 11.89
C GLY A 314 -11.67 -29.43 12.74
N VAL A 315 -11.44 -30.58 12.11
CA VAL A 315 -11.14 -31.86 12.79
C VAL A 315 -9.70 -31.87 13.29
N VAL A 316 -8.73 -31.34 12.55
CA VAL A 316 -7.34 -31.22 13.03
C VAL A 316 -7.29 -30.30 14.24
N ILE A 317 -8.02 -29.17 14.26
CA ILE A 317 -8.08 -28.26 15.42
C ILE A 317 -8.86 -28.88 16.60
N ALA A 318 -9.93 -29.65 16.33
CA ALA A 318 -10.72 -30.30 17.39
C ALA A 318 -10.07 -31.58 17.96
N VAL A 319 -9.12 -32.19 17.25
CA VAL A 319 -8.46 -33.45 17.63
C VAL A 319 -6.97 -33.24 17.97
N SER A 320 -6.41 -32.06 17.70
CA SER A 320 -5.10 -31.69 18.25
C SER A 320 -5.26 -31.24 19.70
N ASP A 321 -5.12 -32.18 20.62
CA ASP A 321 -4.78 -31.94 22.04
C ASP A 321 -3.34 -31.36 22.21
N GLY A 322 -2.84 -30.68 21.18
CA GLY A 322 -1.64 -29.89 21.27
C GLY A 322 -1.95 -28.63 22.07
N LYS A 323 -1.86 -28.70 23.39
CA LYS A 323 -1.56 -27.51 24.21
C LYS A 323 -0.48 -26.74 23.44
N PRO A 324 -0.68 -25.47 23.04
CA PRO A 324 0.43 -24.67 22.56
C PRO A 324 1.46 -24.71 23.69
N ALA A 325 2.62 -25.30 23.41
CA ALA A 325 3.72 -25.32 24.35
C ALA A 325 3.88 -23.87 24.81
N GLY A 326 3.75 -23.63 26.12
CA GLY A 326 3.68 -22.29 26.70
C GLY A 326 4.80 -21.45 26.10
N THR A 327 4.44 -20.55 25.18
CA THR A 327 5.43 -19.87 24.36
C THR A 327 6.12 -18.89 25.29
N ALA A 328 7.39 -19.13 25.60
CA ALA A 328 8.14 -18.29 26.52
C ALA A 328 8.03 -16.85 26.02
N THR A 329 7.41 -15.99 26.85
CA THR A 329 7.34 -14.57 26.55
C THR A 329 8.69 -13.99 26.89
N VAL A 330 9.36 -13.45 25.88
CA VAL A 330 10.69 -12.85 26.01
C VAL A 330 10.49 -11.36 26.21
N ALA A 331 10.87 -10.85 27.38
CA ALA A 331 10.74 -9.43 27.68
C ALA A 331 11.86 -8.61 27.03
N VAL A 332 11.47 -7.41 26.60
CA VAL A 332 12.30 -6.42 25.92
C VAL A 332 12.11 -5.07 26.60
N SER A 333 13.19 -4.36 26.87
CA SER A 333 13.22 -3.00 27.43
C SER A 333 14.55 -2.33 27.13
N GLU A 334 14.69 -1.07 27.56
CA GLU A 334 15.92 -0.28 27.43
C GLU A 334 17.10 -0.81 28.23
N THR A 335 16.86 -1.66 29.23
CA THR A 335 17.90 -2.19 30.13
C THR A 335 17.99 -3.70 30.13
N GLU A 336 16.96 -4.39 29.63
CA GLU A 336 16.86 -5.85 29.65
C GLU A 336 16.33 -6.34 28.30
N CYS A 337 17.07 -7.25 27.67
CA CYS A 337 16.69 -7.90 26.42
C CYS A 337 16.83 -9.40 26.60
N GLY A 338 15.79 -10.17 26.30
CA GLY A 338 15.87 -11.63 26.37
C GLY A 338 15.42 -12.23 27.71
N LYS A 339 14.76 -11.49 28.61
CA LYS A 339 14.29 -12.08 29.87
C LYS A 339 13.26 -13.17 29.59
N GLY A 340 13.48 -14.36 30.14
CA GLY A 340 12.65 -15.53 29.86
C GLY A 340 13.11 -16.32 28.62
N PHE A 341 14.20 -15.91 27.97
CA PHE A 341 14.83 -16.71 26.93
C PHE A 341 15.57 -17.91 27.53
N THR A 342 15.15 -19.10 27.13
CA THR A 342 15.79 -20.37 27.44
C THR A 342 16.34 -20.99 26.17
N VAL A 343 17.25 -21.96 26.29
CA VAL A 343 17.82 -22.69 25.15
C VAL A 343 16.68 -23.24 24.25
N PRO A 344 16.55 -22.75 23.01
CA PRO A 344 15.47 -23.18 22.12
C PRO A 344 15.76 -24.56 21.51
N GLN A 345 14.70 -25.24 21.05
CA GLN A 345 14.83 -26.49 20.32
C GLN A 345 15.19 -26.22 18.86
N PRO A 346 15.98 -27.11 18.21
CA PRO A 346 16.22 -27.03 16.78
C PRO A 346 14.92 -27.06 15.94
N GLY A 347 14.94 -26.40 14.78
CA GLY A 347 13.80 -26.28 13.87
C GLY A 347 13.09 -24.93 13.95
N GLN A 348 11.93 -24.82 13.32
CA GLN A 348 11.15 -23.58 13.35
C GLN A 348 10.57 -23.35 14.75
N GLN A 349 10.87 -22.19 15.33
CA GLN A 349 10.42 -21.77 16.65
C GLN A 349 9.69 -20.43 16.56
N VAL A 350 8.74 -20.22 17.46
CA VAL A 350 8.02 -18.95 17.60
C VAL A 350 8.32 -18.38 18.99
N PHE A 351 8.75 -17.13 19.04
CA PHE A 351 9.06 -16.41 20.27
C PHE A 351 8.08 -15.25 20.44
N GLN A 352 7.45 -15.13 21.60
CA GLN A 352 6.57 -14.01 21.89
C GLN A 352 7.39 -12.88 22.51
N MET A 353 7.68 -11.83 21.75
CA MET A 353 8.47 -10.70 22.20
C MET A 353 7.54 -9.64 22.78
N HIS A 354 7.66 -9.36 24.08
CA HIS A 354 6.85 -8.35 24.77
C HIS A 354 7.71 -7.17 25.21
N ASN A 355 7.32 -5.96 24.81
CA ASN A 355 8.03 -4.76 25.21
C ASN A 355 7.48 -4.23 26.54
N THR A 356 8.29 -4.36 27.59
CA THR A 356 8.01 -3.86 28.94
C THR A 356 8.61 -2.48 29.19
N GLY A 357 9.34 -1.91 28.23
CA GLY A 357 9.91 -0.58 28.28
C GLY A 357 8.97 0.51 27.80
N ASP A 358 9.41 1.76 27.89
CA ASP A 358 8.64 2.95 27.51
C ASP A 358 8.93 3.40 26.08
N LYS A 359 9.96 2.83 25.44
CA LYS A 359 10.37 3.14 24.07
C LYS A 359 10.09 2.00 23.10
N THR A 360 9.79 2.37 21.85
CA THR A 360 9.79 1.42 20.73
C THR A 360 11.18 0.82 20.56
N SER A 361 11.25 -0.50 20.40
CA SER A 361 12.51 -1.24 20.20
C SER A 361 12.47 -2.09 18.94
N GLU A 362 13.60 -2.14 18.25
CA GLU A 362 13.88 -3.23 17.30
C GLU A 362 14.45 -4.41 18.07
N VAL A 363 14.14 -5.62 17.60
CA VAL A 363 14.46 -6.86 18.32
C VAL A 363 15.00 -7.88 17.33
N TYR A 364 16.19 -8.40 17.61
CA TYR A 364 16.92 -9.29 16.71
C TYR A 364 17.33 -10.57 17.43
N LEU A 365 17.11 -11.71 16.79
CA LEU A 365 17.77 -12.95 17.16
C LEU A 365 19.10 -13.03 16.40
N ILE A 366 20.21 -13.00 17.12
CA ILE A 366 21.55 -12.90 16.51
C ILE A 366 22.47 -14.03 16.94
N ASN A 367 23.53 -14.26 16.16
CA ASN A 367 24.75 -14.86 16.67
C ASN A 367 25.57 -13.77 17.38
N PRO A 368 25.88 -13.89 18.68
CA PRO A 368 26.57 -12.83 19.43
C PRO A 368 28.03 -12.63 18.99
N THR A 369 28.64 -13.61 18.35
CA THR A 369 30.04 -13.57 17.89
C THR A 369 30.14 -12.98 16.47
N SER A 370 29.32 -13.45 15.54
CA SER A 370 29.37 -12.98 14.14
C SER A 370 28.46 -11.79 13.85
N GLY A 371 27.50 -11.49 14.73
CA GLY A 371 26.46 -10.48 14.51
C GLY A 371 25.38 -10.88 13.50
N SER A 372 25.44 -12.09 12.94
CA SER A 372 24.48 -12.56 11.93
C SER A 372 23.06 -12.67 12.51
N VAL A 373 22.05 -12.26 11.75
CA VAL A 373 20.65 -12.18 12.16
C VAL A 373 19.87 -13.39 11.65
N TYR A 374 19.03 -13.98 12.49
CA TYR A 374 18.17 -15.16 12.18
C TYR A 374 16.68 -14.82 12.16
N GLY A 375 16.31 -13.64 12.64
CA GLY A 375 14.94 -13.12 12.63
C GLY A 375 14.87 -11.80 13.38
N GLU A 376 13.90 -10.96 13.00
CA GLU A 376 13.75 -9.61 13.56
C GLU A 376 12.29 -9.19 13.72
N ILE A 377 12.05 -8.30 14.67
CA ILE A 377 10.82 -7.49 14.78
C ILE A 377 11.24 -6.03 14.75
N GLU A 378 10.72 -5.32 13.76
CA GLU A 378 10.87 -3.88 13.66
C GLU A 378 9.74 -3.16 14.40
N GLY A 379 10.11 -2.09 15.11
CA GLY A 379 9.13 -1.18 15.70
C GLY A 379 8.23 -1.82 16.75
N LEU A 380 8.75 -2.68 17.64
CA LEU A 380 7.96 -3.23 18.75
C LEU A 380 7.60 -2.11 19.74
N ALA A 381 6.37 -1.63 19.67
CA ALA A 381 5.87 -0.51 20.47
C ALA A 381 5.77 -0.86 21.97
N PRO A 382 5.83 0.13 22.87
CA PRO A 382 5.64 -0.06 24.31
C PRO A 382 4.35 -0.83 24.64
N ALA A 383 4.42 -1.73 25.62
CA ALA A 383 3.31 -2.57 26.09
C ALA A 383 2.66 -3.46 25.02
N THR A 384 3.33 -3.71 23.89
CA THR A 384 2.83 -4.62 22.84
C THR A 384 3.59 -5.93 22.83
N THR A 385 2.95 -6.97 22.29
CA THR A 385 3.56 -8.29 22.08
C THR A 385 3.47 -8.65 20.60
N ARG A 386 4.59 -9.11 20.02
CA ARG A 386 4.62 -9.65 18.65
C ARG A 386 5.34 -10.97 18.63
N ALA A 387 4.83 -11.88 17.80
CA ALA A 387 5.47 -13.16 17.54
C ALA A 387 6.62 -12.97 16.54
N LEU A 388 7.78 -13.54 16.84
CA LEU A 388 8.92 -13.68 15.93
C LEU A 388 9.10 -15.17 15.63
N THR A 389 9.04 -15.52 14.34
CA THR A 389 9.30 -16.88 13.88
C THR A 389 10.73 -16.96 13.36
N ALA A 390 11.55 -17.86 13.91
CA ALA A 390 12.91 -18.09 13.46
C ALA A 390 13.21 -19.60 13.37
N THR A 391 14.06 -19.98 12.42
CA THR A 391 14.55 -21.37 12.34
C THR A 391 15.85 -21.47 13.13
N ILE A 392 15.89 -22.37 14.09
CA ILE A 392 17.02 -22.56 14.99
C ILE A 392 17.82 -23.77 14.52
N GLY A 393 19.10 -23.55 14.22
CA GLY A 393 20.09 -24.58 13.92
C GLY A 393 21.08 -24.80 15.05
N THR A 394 22.09 -25.63 14.82
CA THR A 394 23.24 -25.71 15.74
C THR A 394 24.03 -24.39 15.72
N GLY A 395 24.29 -23.81 16.90
CA GLY A 395 25.04 -22.55 17.02
C GLY A 395 24.73 -21.76 18.30
N ASP A 396 25.34 -20.59 18.40
CA ASP A 396 25.13 -19.64 19.50
C ASP A 396 24.08 -18.58 19.11
N TYR A 397 23.18 -18.28 20.04
CA TYR A 397 22.10 -17.33 19.85
C TYR A 397 21.99 -16.36 21.02
N ALA A 398 21.68 -15.10 20.75
CA ALA A 398 21.34 -14.09 21.75
C ALA A 398 20.25 -13.16 21.19
N TRP A 399 19.47 -12.55 22.09
CA TRP A 399 18.58 -11.46 21.72
C TRP A 399 19.34 -10.14 21.78
N ARG A 400 19.22 -9.32 20.75
CA ARG A 400 19.70 -7.94 20.73
C ARG A 400 18.50 -7.02 20.55
N CYS A 401 18.32 -6.08 21.48
CA CYS A 401 17.24 -5.11 21.46
C CYS A 401 17.84 -3.72 21.29
N VAL A 402 17.28 -2.94 20.36
CA VAL A 402 17.73 -1.58 20.04
C VAL A 402 16.58 -0.61 20.26
N PRO A 403 16.48 0.01 21.45
CA PRO A 403 15.47 1.03 21.73
C PRO A 403 15.72 2.30 20.91
N THR A 404 14.65 2.99 20.54
CA THR A 404 14.73 4.23 19.77
C THR A 404 15.53 5.30 20.53
N GLY A 405 16.63 5.77 19.93
CA GLY A 405 17.55 6.73 20.55
C GLY A 405 18.28 6.20 21.79
N GLY A 406 18.30 4.87 22.00
CA GLY A 406 19.01 4.18 23.08
C GLY A 406 20.22 3.39 22.59
N LYS A 407 20.99 2.82 23.53
CA LYS A 407 22.06 1.87 23.21
C LYS A 407 21.48 0.47 23.05
N SER A 408 22.14 -0.36 22.23
CA SER A 408 21.76 -1.77 22.10
C SER A 408 22.00 -2.53 23.41
N VAL A 409 21.07 -3.42 23.75
CA VAL A 409 21.18 -4.35 24.89
C VAL A 409 21.16 -5.76 24.32
N THR A 410 22.16 -6.57 24.66
CA THR A 410 22.25 -7.96 24.21
C THR A 410 22.13 -8.91 25.40
N SER A 411 21.31 -9.96 25.26
CA SER A 411 21.12 -11.00 26.27
C SER A 411 22.38 -11.84 26.46
N ALA A 412 22.39 -12.68 27.50
CA ALA A 412 23.33 -13.78 27.56
C ALA A 412 23.14 -14.71 26.35
N ALA A 413 24.25 -15.28 25.86
CA ALA A 413 24.24 -16.23 24.76
C ALA A 413 23.73 -17.61 25.23
N VAL A 414 22.99 -18.30 24.37
CA VAL A 414 22.61 -19.70 24.53
C VAL A 414 23.19 -20.54 23.40
N HIS A 415 23.67 -21.73 23.74
CA HIS A 415 24.23 -22.67 22.76
C HIS A 415 23.21 -23.77 22.44
N VAL A 416 22.91 -23.96 21.17
CA VAL A 416 21.98 -24.99 20.67
C VAL A 416 22.74 -26.04 19.89
N THR A 417 22.46 -27.32 20.16
CA THR A 417 23.07 -28.47 19.49
C THR A 417 22.02 -29.35 18.81
N GLY A 418 22.44 -30.19 17.86
CA GLY A 418 21.58 -31.18 17.21
C GLY A 418 20.69 -30.66 16.07
N GLY A 419 20.81 -29.38 15.70
CA GLY A 419 20.13 -28.78 14.55
C GLY A 419 20.98 -28.76 13.28
N ALA A 420 20.33 -28.73 12.10
CA ALA A 420 21.02 -28.47 10.84
C ALA A 420 21.60 -27.03 10.80
N ALA A 421 22.53 -26.76 9.89
CA ALA A 421 22.96 -25.39 9.61
C ALA A 421 21.78 -24.59 9.06
N VAL A 422 21.59 -23.36 9.58
CA VAL A 422 20.50 -22.46 9.15
C VAL A 422 21.10 -21.22 8.50
N LYS A 423 20.47 -20.77 7.42
CA LYS A 423 20.84 -19.54 6.71
C LYS A 423 20.55 -18.33 7.61
N SER A 424 21.56 -17.49 7.81
CA SER A 424 21.45 -16.21 8.51
C SER A 424 21.73 -15.06 7.54
N VAL A 425 21.34 -13.85 7.95
CA VAL A 425 21.62 -12.61 7.23
C VAL A 425 22.81 -11.92 7.89
N ILE A 426 23.78 -11.48 7.09
CA ILE A 426 24.86 -10.60 7.58
C ILE A 426 24.28 -9.19 7.58
N PRO A 427 24.11 -8.53 8.73
CA PRO A 427 23.50 -7.20 8.76
C PRO A 427 24.41 -6.19 8.04
N VAL A 428 23.81 -5.12 7.51
CA VAL A 428 24.53 -3.99 6.89
C VAL A 428 24.47 -2.82 7.87
N ALA A 429 25.63 -2.22 8.15
CA ALA A 429 25.70 -0.94 8.85
C ALA A 429 25.54 0.21 7.86
N GLU A 430 25.06 1.36 8.33
CA GLU A 430 24.98 2.57 7.50
C GLU A 430 26.37 2.96 6.95
N ASP A 431 27.41 2.82 7.76
CA ASP A 431 28.80 3.09 7.37
C ASP A 431 29.31 2.18 6.25
N ASP A 432 28.77 0.95 6.10
CA ASP A 432 29.15 0.02 5.03
C ASP A 432 28.72 0.55 3.65
N LEU A 433 27.63 1.34 3.60
CA LEU A 433 27.09 1.92 2.37
C LEU A 433 27.78 3.24 2.00
N LYS A 434 28.61 3.81 2.88
CA LYS A 434 29.30 5.07 2.62
C LYS A 434 30.21 5.01 1.39
N ALA A 435 31.05 3.99 1.29
CA ALA A 435 31.97 3.85 0.15
C ALA A 435 31.23 3.60 -1.19
N PRO A 436 30.23 2.71 -1.27
CA PRO A 436 29.36 2.60 -2.45
C PRO A 436 28.67 3.92 -2.83
N LEU A 437 28.16 4.65 -1.84
CA LEU A 437 27.48 5.93 -2.07
C LEU A 437 28.46 6.99 -2.61
N ASP A 438 29.66 7.10 -2.04
CA ASP A 438 30.69 8.02 -2.50
C ASP A 438 31.10 7.70 -3.96
N ALA A 439 31.26 6.41 -4.29
CA ALA A 439 31.56 5.98 -5.66
C ALA A 439 30.42 6.30 -6.65
N TYR A 440 29.17 6.08 -6.24
CA TYR A 440 28.00 6.43 -7.07
C TYR A 440 27.89 7.95 -7.26
N LYS A 441 28.14 8.76 -6.21
CA LYS A 441 28.18 10.23 -6.33
C LYS A 441 29.26 10.70 -7.29
N GLU A 442 30.44 10.06 -7.29
CA GLU A 442 31.50 10.36 -8.25
C GLU A 442 31.08 10.04 -9.69
N TYR A 443 30.46 8.88 -9.91
CA TYR A 443 29.89 8.49 -11.21
C TYR A 443 28.89 9.53 -11.72
N VAL A 444 27.89 9.88 -10.89
CA VAL A 444 26.87 10.87 -11.25
C VAL A 444 27.48 12.25 -11.47
N GLY A 445 28.41 12.69 -10.63
CA GLY A 445 29.07 13.99 -10.79
C GLY A 445 29.83 14.12 -12.12
N LYS A 446 30.54 13.07 -12.54
CA LYS A 446 31.19 13.03 -13.86
C LYS A 446 30.15 13.05 -14.99
N GLY A 447 29.11 12.24 -14.88
CA GLY A 447 28.08 12.18 -15.91
C GLY A 447 27.24 13.46 -16.00
N LEU A 448 27.03 14.21 -14.91
CA LEU A 448 26.41 15.55 -14.94
C LEU A 448 27.28 16.57 -15.68
N THR A 449 28.60 16.47 -15.57
CA THR A 449 29.52 17.31 -16.34
C THR A 449 29.40 17.02 -17.84
N THR A 450 29.35 15.73 -18.21
CA THR A 450 29.12 15.30 -19.59
C THR A 450 27.76 15.74 -20.11
N LEU A 451 26.71 15.56 -19.30
CA LEU A 451 25.34 15.94 -19.62
C LEU A 451 25.23 17.44 -19.90
N LEU A 452 25.87 18.27 -19.09
CA LEU A 452 25.87 19.72 -19.28
C LEU A 452 26.50 20.09 -20.63
N ALA A 453 27.66 19.52 -20.96
CA ALA A 453 28.32 19.77 -22.24
C ALA A 453 27.46 19.33 -23.44
N GLN A 454 26.81 18.16 -23.35
CA GLN A 454 25.91 17.67 -24.41
C GLN A 454 24.65 18.51 -24.54
N THR A 455 24.07 18.96 -23.42
CA THR A 455 22.89 19.84 -23.40
C THR A 455 23.21 21.22 -23.98
N GLN A 456 24.41 21.75 -23.71
CA GLN A 456 24.89 23.00 -24.31
C GLN A 456 25.13 22.88 -25.82
N LYS A 457 25.57 21.70 -26.29
CA LYS A 457 25.71 21.43 -27.73
C LYS A 457 24.34 21.40 -28.42
N LEU A 458 23.38 20.67 -27.83
CA LEU A 458 21.97 20.66 -28.26
C LEU A 458 21.38 22.08 -28.32
N GLN A 459 21.62 22.87 -27.28
CA GLN A 459 21.21 24.28 -27.22
C GLN A 459 21.83 25.08 -28.38
N ALA A 460 23.13 24.96 -28.61
CA ALA A 460 23.82 25.67 -29.68
C ALA A 460 23.27 25.33 -31.08
N ASP A 461 22.96 24.06 -31.35
CA ASP A 461 22.37 23.63 -32.63
C ASP A 461 20.97 24.22 -32.83
N ILE A 462 20.16 24.29 -31.78
CA ILE A 462 18.83 24.94 -31.82
C ILE A 462 18.98 26.44 -32.08
N HIS A 463 19.88 27.14 -31.37
CA HIS A 463 20.16 28.57 -31.62
C HIS A 463 20.66 28.82 -33.06
N GLY A 464 21.46 27.89 -33.60
CA GLY A 464 21.97 27.95 -34.97
C GLY A 464 20.93 27.60 -36.04
N GLY A 465 19.76 27.06 -35.65
CA GLY A 465 18.71 26.62 -36.56
C GLY A 465 18.93 25.23 -37.18
N ASP A 466 19.93 24.46 -36.72
CA ASP A 466 20.21 23.10 -37.20
C ASP A 466 19.37 22.06 -36.44
N LEU A 467 18.08 21.99 -36.76
CA LEU A 467 17.15 21.07 -36.12
C LEU A 467 17.46 19.58 -36.39
N ASN A 468 18.24 19.28 -37.43
CA ASN A 468 18.64 17.89 -37.72
C ASN A 468 19.78 17.45 -36.78
N ALA A 469 20.80 18.30 -36.60
CA ALA A 469 21.84 18.06 -35.61
C ALA A 469 21.27 18.02 -34.18
N ALA A 470 20.35 18.94 -33.87
CA ALA A 470 19.65 18.97 -32.58
C ALA A 470 18.92 17.66 -32.24
N LYS A 471 18.32 16.96 -33.22
CA LYS A 471 17.69 15.65 -32.96
C LYS A 471 18.68 14.59 -32.50
N ALA A 472 19.87 14.52 -33.12
CA ALA A 472 20.91 13.57 -32.73
C ALA A 472 21.51 13.91 -31.35
N ASP A 473 21.70 15.20 -31.10
CA ASP A 473 22.22 15.71 -29.84
C ASP A 473 21.22 15.55 -28.70
N TRP A 474 19.92 15.66 -28.98
CA TRP A 474 18.86 15.38 -28.01
C TRP A 474 18.93 13.93 -27.51
N VAL A 475 19.04 12.95 -28.41
CA VAL A 475 19.16 11.53 -28.02
C VAL A 475 20.43 11.30 -27.19
N THR A 476 21.53 11.94 -27.58
CA THR A 476 22.82 11.82 -26.88
C THR A 476 22.74 12.38 -25.45
N ALA A 477 22.18 13.58 -25.29
CA ALA A 477 22.01 14.20 -23.97
C ALA A 477 20.97 13.48 -23.10
N HIS A 478 19.84 13.06 -23.68
CA HIS A 478 18.78 12.38 -22.95
C HIS A 478 19.21 11.01 -22.43
N THR A 479 19.90 10.22 -23.25
CA THR A 479 20.45 8.92 -22.83
C THR A 479 21.56 9.08 -21.79
N GLN A 480 22.38 10.15 -21.86
CA GLN A 480 23.32 10.47 -20.78
C GLN A 480 22.58 10.77 -19.48
N TYR A 481 21.49 11.55 -19.50
CA TYR A 481 20.66 11.81 -18.31
C TYR A 481 20.08 10.52 -17.74
N ALA A 482 19.47 9.68 -18.58
CA ALA A 482 18.87 8.42 -18.18
C ALA A 482 19.87 7.46 -17.52
N SER A 483 21.10 7.38 -18.05
CA SER A 483 22.15 6.52 -17.49
C SER A 483 22.59 6.89 -16.08
N LEU A 484 22.35 8.13 -15.64
CA LEU A 484 22.66 8.54 -14.27
C LEU A 484 21.74 7.90 -13.22
N GLY A 485 20.65 7.24 -13.64
CA GLY A 485 19.70 6.61 -12.73
C GLY A 485 18.77 7.61 -12.05
N ALA A 486 18.18 8.51 -12.84
CA ALA A 486 17.13 9.43 -12.39
C ALA A 486 15.85 8.64 -12.02
N ALA A 487 15.79 8.11 -10.80
CA ALA A 487 14.62 7.44 -10.25
C ALA A 487 14.28 8.06 -8.89
N TYR A 488 13.00 8.04 -8.49
CA TYR A 488 12.49 8.38 -7.15
C TYR A 488 13.40 9.31 -6.31
N GLY A 489 13.36 10.61 -6.62
CA GLY A 489 14.02 11.63 -5.81
C GLY A 489 15.54 11.78 -5.97
N THR A 490 16.24 11.00 -6.83
CA THR A 490 17.71 11.13 -7.03
C THR A 490 18.10 12.59 -7.28
N PHE A 491 17.31 13.33 -8.06
CA PHE A 491 17.58 14.71 -8.45
C PHE A 491 16.57 15.72 -7.90
N ALA A 492 15.82 15.34 -6.87
CA ALA A 492 14.79 16.19 -6.24
C ALA A 492 13.88 16.87 -7.29
N ASP A 493 13.62 18.17 -7.14
CA ASP A 493 12.76 18.94 -8.04
C ASP A 493 13.36 19.12 -9.45
N PHE A 494 14.66 18.88 -9.66
CA PHE A 494 15.27 19.00 -10.98
C PHE A 494 14.79 17.93 -11.94
N ASP A 495 14.49 16.72 -11.46
CA ASP A 495 14.01 15.63 -12.33
C ASP A 495 12.72 16.03 -13.05
N LYS A 496 11.78 16.63 -12.32
CA LYS A 496 10.53 17.13 -12.90
C LYS A 496 10.74 18.21 -13.97
N LYS A 497 11.75 19.08 -13.79
CA LYS A 497 12.04 20.16 -14.74
C LYS A 497 12.78 19.68 -15.99
N ILE A 498 13.72 18.75 -15.79
CA ILE A 498 14.62 18.23 -16.83
C ILE A 498 13.94 17.12 -17.64
N ASN A 499 13.19 16.21 -17.02
CA ASN A 499 12.63 15.03 -17.67
C ASN A 499 11.20 14.69 -17.22
N GLY A 500 10.46 15.67 -16.68
CA GLY A 500 9.07 15.48 -16.27
C GLY A 500 8.15 15.12 -17.43
N ARG A 501 7.09 14.35 -17.15
CA ARG A 501 6.10 13.90 -18.15
C ARG A 501 4.96 14.90 -18.35
N PRO A 502 4.32 14.92 -19.54
CA PRO A 502 3.21 15.83 -19.83
C PRO A 502 1.90 15.50 -19.09
N ASP A 503 1.77 14.31 -18.50
CA ASP A 503 0.50 13.80 -17.94
C ASP A 503 -0.11 14.63 -16.80
N GLY A 504 0.71 15.45 -16.13
CA GLY A 504 0.28 16.34 -15.06
C GLY A 504 -0.26 17.70 -15.52
N TYR A 505 -0.15 18.01 -16.82
CA TYR A 505 -0.49 19.31 -17.38
C TYR A 505 -1.87 19.30 -18.07
N ALA A 506 -2.53 20.47 -18.10
CA ALA A 506 -3.88 20.58 -18.64
C ALA A 506 -3.89 20.34 -20.15
N ASP A 507 -2.91 20.93 -20.85
CA ASP A 507 -2.75 20.82 -22.30
C ASP A 507 -1.65 19.82 -22.70
N LYS A 508 -1.25 18.94 -21.77
CA LYS A 508 -0.23 17.91 -21.96
C LYS A 508 1.07 18.48 -22.57
N ALA A 509 1.49 17.96 -23.72
CA ALA A 509 2.72 18.36 -24.41
C ALA A 509 2.68 19.79 -24.98
N LEU A 510 1.50 20.40 -25.06
CA LEU A 510 1.30 21.78 -25.53
C LEU A 510 1.16 22.78 -24.38
N ASP A 511 1.20 22.31 -23.13
CA ASP A 511 1.08 23.20 -21.98
C ASP A 511 2.28 24.14 -21.89
N LYS A 512 2.02 25.41 -21.58
CA LYS A 512 3.04 26.47 -21.48
C LYS A 512 4.05 26.20 -20.35
N ASP A 513 3.66 25.43 -19.35
CA ASP A 513 4.50 25.13 -18.18
C ASP A 513 5.26 23.80 -18.36
N PHE A 514 5.03 23.09 -19.48
CA PHE A 514 5.78 21.87 -19.81
C PHE A 514 7.17 22.22 -20.34
N SER A 515 8.22 21.66 -19.72
CA SER A 515 9.63 21.96 -19.99
C SER A 515 10.48 20.69 -20.11
N GLY A 516 11.78 20.85 -20.32
CA GLY A 516 12.76 19.77 -20.27
C GLY A 516 12.91 18.98 -21.58
N PHE A 517 13.57 17.82 -21.49
CA PHE A 517 13.86 16.94 -22.61
C PHE A 517 12.59 16.53 -23.38
N LEU A 518 11.55 16.06 -22.69
CA LEU A 518 10.33 15.58 -23.34
C LEU A 518 9.56 16.72 -24.04
N ARG A 519 9.56 17.94 -23.49
CA ARG A 519 9.01 19.12 -24.19
C ARG A 519 9.79 19.43 -25.45
N LEU A 520 11.11 19.37 -25.37
CA LEU A 520 11.98 19.67 -26.48
C LEU A 520 11.88 18.62 -27.59
N GLU A 521 11.77 17.34 -27.21
CA GLU A 521 11.47 16.22 -28.09
C GLU A 521 10.18 16.46 -28.87
N TYR A 522 9.08 16.76 -28.17
CA TYR A 522 7.80 17.05 -28.82
C TYR A 522 7.97 18.10 -29.92
N GLY A 523 8.67 19.20 -29.61
CA GLY A 523 8.93 20.27 -30.55
C GLY A 523 9.77 19.86 -31.77
N LEU A 524 10.89 19.18 -31.55
CA LEU A 524 11.82 18.71 -32.60
C LEU A 524 11.15 17.74 -33.57
N TRP A 525 10.27 16.85 -33.09
CA TRP A 525 9.62 15.83 -33.91
C TRP A 525 8.23 16.23 -34.44
N HIS A 526 7.66 17.36 -34.00
CA HIS A 526 6.36 17.88 -34.48
C HIS A 526 6.46 19.19 -35.27
N GLY A 527 7.66 19.57 -35.75
CA GLY A 527 7.83 20.63 -36.73
C GLY A 527 7.79 22.05 -36.17
N GLN A 528 8.05 22.23 -34.88
CA GLN A 528 8.24 23.57 -34.30
C GLN A 528 9.53 24.20 -34.83
N SER A 529 9.54 25.53 -34.95
CA SER A 529 10.71 26.24 -35.47
C SER A 529 11.83 26.31 -34.41
N ALA A 530 13.07 26.53 -34.85
CA ALA A 530 14.19 26.77 -33.94
C ALA A 530 13.89 27.92 -32.96
N ALA A 531 13.28 29.00 -33.44
CA ALA A 531 12.90 30.14 -32.61
C ALA A 531 11.88 29.78 -31.51
N ASP A 532 10.95 28.85 -31.78
CA ASP A 532 9.99 28.36 -30.79
C ASP A 532 10.65 27.46 -29.72
N LEU A 533 11.74 26.77 -30.09
CA LEU A 533 12.45 25.82 -29.23
C LEU A 533 13.58 26.45 -28.43
N THR A 534 14.13 27.58 -28.87
CA THR A 534 15.20 28.30 -28.19
C THR A 534 14.92 28.51 -26.68
N PRO A 535 13.75 29.04 -26.25
CA PRO A 535 13.48 29.23 -24.83
C PRO A 535 13.44 27.93 -24.03
N VAL A 536 12.98 26.83 -24.64
CA VAL A 536 12.92 25.50 -24.00
C VAL A 536 14.34 24.94 -23.83
N ALA A 537 15.18 25.08 -24.85
CA ALA A 537 16.58 24.64 -24.81
C ALA A 537 17.40 25.44 -23.78
N ASP A 538 17.16 26.75 -23.68
CA ASP A 538 17.79 27.62 -22.70
C ASP A 538 17.43 27.19 -21.27
N GLN A 539 16.14 26.97 -21.01
CA GLN A 539 15.66 26.51 -19.70
C GLN A 539 16.23 25.15 -19.34
N LEU A 540 16.28 24.20 -20.28
CA LEU A 540 16.86 22.88 -20.06
C LEU A 540 18.35 22.96 -19.70
N ALA A 541 19.14 23.78 -20.41
CA ALA A 541 20.56 23.98 -20.10
C ALA A 541 20.76 24.63 -18.73
N GLU A 542 19.90 25.58 -18.34
CA GLU A 542 19.91 26.19 -17.02
C GLU A 542 19.58 25.17 -15.92
N ASP A 543 18.54 24.35 -16.10
CA ASP A 543 18.14 23.35 -15.12
C ASP A 543 19.21 22.25 -14.95
N VAL A 544 19.83 21.79 -16.04
CA VAL A 544 20.96 20.84 -15.98
C VAL A 544 22.18 21.45 -15.27
N ALA A 545 22.50 22.72 -15.56
CA ALA A 545 23.58 23.43 -14.86
C ALA A 545 23.24 23.63 -13.37
N GLY A 546 21.98 23.87 -13.04
CA GLY A 546 21.46 23.98 -11.68
C GLY A 546 21.61 22.66 -10.91
N LEU A 547 21.23 21.54 -11.54
CA LEU A 547 21.41 20.21 -10.97
C LEU A 547 22.88 19.92 -10.69
N GLY A 548 23.78 20.19 -11.65
CA GLY A 548 25.22 20.00 -11.46
C GLY A 548 25.80 20.79 -10.27
N LYS A 549 25.24 21.98 -9.98
CA LYS A 549 25.64 22.79 -8.81
C LYS A 549 25.03 22.29 -7.49
N ALA A 550 23.79 21.80 -7.52
CA ALA A 550 23.06 21.38 -6.32
C ALA A 550 23.47 19.97 -5.86
N PHE A 551 23.77 19.07 -6.80
CA PHE A 551 24.01 17.65 -6.55
C PHE A 551 25.09 17.36 -5.49
N PRO A 552 26.26 18.05 -5.46
CA PRO A 552 27.29 17.79 -4.45
C PRO A 552 26.84 18.03 -3.00
N THR A 553 25.82 18.88 -2.80
CA THR A 553 25.28 19.23 -1.48
C THR A 553 24.00 18.47 -1.13
N GLN A 554 23.49 17.64 -2.03
CA GLN A 554 22.26 16.91 -1.81
C GLN A 554 22.49 15.77 -0.81
N GLU A 555 21.60 15.67 0.16
CA GLU A 555 21.57 14.54 1.09
C GLU A 555 20.98 13.31 0.39
N PHE A 556 21.67 12.18 0.57
CA PHE A 556 21.23 10.89 0.04
C PHE A 556 21.06 9.96 1.22
N ASP A 557 19.91 9.32 1.32
CA ASP A 557 19.74 8.17 2.20
C ASP A 557 20.56 7.01 1.63
N PRO A 558 21.56 6.48 2.35
CA PRO A 558 22.33 5.33 1.87
C PRO A 558 21.45 4.11 1.59
N GLY A 559 20.32 3.96 2.28
CA GLY A 559 19.33 2.90 2.08
C GLY A 559 18.62 2.96 0.72
N ASP A 560 18.63 4.09 0.03
CA ASP A 560 18.08 4.19 -1.32
C ASP A 560 18.97 3.52 -2.37
N LEU A 561 20.27 3.39 -2.13
CA LEU A 561 21.22 2.93 -3.14
C LEU A 561 20.88 1.50 -3.61
N PRO A 562 20.61 0.52 -2.71
CA PRO A 562 20.11 -0.79 -3.12
C PRO A 562 18.74 -0.76 -3.80
N LEU A 563 17.80 0.08 -3.33
CA LEU A 563 16.45 0.22 -3.90
C LEU A 563 16.51 0.64 -5.37
N ARG A 564 17.38 1.60 -5.70
CA ARG A 564 17.53 2.16 -7.04
C ARG A 564 17.90 1.12 -8.10
N THR A 565 18.60 0.04 -7.71
CA THR A 565 18.93 -1.05 -8.64
C THR A 565 17.67 -1.66 -9.28
N HIS A 566 16.59 -1.78 -8.51
CA HIS A 566 15.30 -2.29 -8.95
C HIS A 566 14.45 -1.19 -9.61
N GLU A 567 14.31 -0.04 -8.95
CA GLU A 567 13.40 1.04 -9.34
C GLU A 567 13.67 1.60 -10.75
N ILE A 568 14.94 1.71 -11.16
CA ILE A 568 15.31 2.22 -12.49
C ILE A 568 14.74 1.32 -13.59
N LEU A 569 14.84 0.00 -13.44
CA LEU A 569 14.29 -0.94 -14.42
C LEU A 569 12.79 -1.11 -14.30
N GLU A 570 12.21 -0.87 -13.13
CA GLU A 570 10.76 -0.87 -12.94
C GLU A 570 10.14 0.29 -13.72
N ASN A 571 10.69 1.50 -13.59
CA ASN A 571 10.32 2.66 -14.39
C ASN A 571 10.55 2.41 -15.90
N THR A 572 11.63 1.71 -16.25
CA THR A 572 11.89 1.32 -17.65
C THR A 572 10.79 0.42 -18.19
N LEU A 573 10.36 -0.59 -17.43
CA LEU A 573 9.26 -1.47 -17.82
C LEU A 573 7.93 -0.70 -17.91
N GLN A 574 7.69 0.22 -16.98
CA GLN A 574 6.44 0.97 -16.88
C GLN A 574 6.29 2.02 -17.98
N PHE A 575 7.36 2.76 -18.30
CA PHE A 575 7.30 3.96 -19.15
C PHE A 575 7.99 3.78 -20.49
N GLU A 576 9.22 3.22 -20.50
CA GLU A 576 10.00 3.13 -21.73
C GLU A 576 9.52 1.97 -22.61
N LEU A 577 9.32 0.78 -22.06
CA LEU A 577 8.86 -0.40 -22.83
C LEU A 577 7.36 -0.37 -23.17
N THR A 578 6.63 0.61 -22.64
CA THR A 578 5.27 0.93 -23.04
C THR A 578 5.22 2.00 -24.13
N GLY A 579 6.28 2.80 -24.28
CA GLY A 579 6.33 3.98 -25.15
C GLY A 579 5.60 5.19 -24.55
N ASP A 580 5.29 5.18 -23.25
CA ASP A 580 4.50 6.21 -22.58
C ASP A 580 5.23 7.56 -22.52
N THR A 581 6.57 7.54 -22.48
CA THR A 581 7.40 8.74 -22.47
C THR A 581 7.72 9.28 -23.86
N ASP A 582 7.45 8.53 -24.94
CA ASP A 582 7.78 8.94 -26.32
C ASP A 582 7.00 10.21 -26.72
N GLN A 583 7.71 11.28 -27.06
CA GLN A 583 7.11 12.50 -27.63
C GLN A 583 7.40 12.62 -29.13
N GLY A 584 7.69 11.51 -29.82
CA GLY A 584 7.80 11.40 -31.27
C GLY A 584 9.17 10.98 -31.77
N SER A 585 10.17 10.82 -30.89
CA SER A 585 11.51 10.39 -31.27
C SER A 585 11.59 8.91 -31.61
N GLY A 586 10.76 8.07 -30.99
CA GLY A 586 10.85 6.62 -31.12
C GLY A 586 12.06 6.00 -30.44
N THR A 587 12.74 6.71 -29.52
CA THR A 587 14.02 6.28 -28.93
C THR A 587 13.92 5.70 -27.53
N ASN A 588 12.74 5.28 -27.05
CA ASN A 588 12.59 4.70 -25.70
C ASN A 588 13.47 3.47 -25.45
N LEU A 589 13.79 2.69 -26.49
CA LEU A 589 14.73 1.57 -26.34
C LEU A 589 16.17 2.03 -26.08
N ALA A 590 16.55 3.23 -26.55
CA ALA A 590 17.81 3.87 -26.20
C ALA A 590 17.81 4.27 -24.71
N THR A 591 16.71 4.86 -24.24
CA THR A 591 16.51 5.19 -22.83
C THR A 591 16.53 3.95 -21.96
N ALA A 592 15.89 2.86 -22.38
CA ALA A 592 15.90 1.58 -21.67
C ALA A 592 17.33 0.99 -21.57
N GLN A 593 18.13 1.13 -22.62
CA GLN A 593 19.53 0.72 -22.60
C GLN A 593 20.38 1.59 -21.65
N ALA A 594 20.15 2.90 -21.65
CA ALA A 594 20.81 3.82 -20.73
C ALA A 594 20.43 3.53 -19.26
N ASN A 595 19.15 3.29 -18.97
CA ASN A 595 18.68 2.91 -17.65
C ASN A 595 19.31 1.59 -17.17
N LEU A 596 19.44 0.60 -18.07
CA LEU A 596 20.14 -0.65 -17.77
C LEU A 596 21.61 -0.42 -17.40
N ALA A 597 22.30 0.50 -18.08
CA ALA A 597 23.66 0.89 -17.74
C ALA A 597 23.72 1.53 -16.34
N GLY A 598 22.79 2.44 -16.00
CA GLY A 598 22.70 3.02 -14.66
C GLY A 598 22.45 1.98 -13.57
N THR A 599 21.58 1.00 -13.81
CA THR A 599 21.38 -0.14 -12.90
C THR A 599 22.66 -0.96 -12.74
N GLN A 600 23.41 -1.20 -13.82
CA GLN A 600 24.67 -1.94 -13.78
C GLN A 600 25.76 -1.22 -12.98
N GLU A 601 25.82 0.11 -13.04
CA GLU A 601 26.75 0.91 -12.23
C GLU A 601 26.43 0.80 -10.73
N LEU A 602 25.15 0.88 -10.35
CA LEU A 602 24.72 0.66 -8.97
C LEU A 602 25.06 -0.74 -8.47
N LEU A 603 24.82 -1.77 -9.29
CA LEU A 603 25.21 -3.15 -8.96
C LEU A 603 26.72 -3.30 -8.78
N THR A 604 27.51 -2.59 -9.57
CA THR A 604 28.97 -2.60 -9.50
C THR A 604 29.46 -2.03 -8.17
N VAL A 605 28.94 -0.87 -7.74
CA VAL A 605 29.35 -0.25 -6.46
C VAL A 605 28.85 -1.04 -5.24
N LEU A 606 27.73 -1.76 -5.37
CA LEU A 606 27.16 -2.60 -4.29
C LEU A 606 27.72 -4.02 -4.25
N GLN A 607 28.43 -4.47 -5.30
CA GLN A 607 28.99 -5.81 -5.41
C GLN A 607 29.79 -6.27 -4.18
N PRO A 608 30.64 -5.42 -3.55
CA PRO A 608 31.39 -5.81 -2.34
C PRO A 608 30.50 -6.19 -1.15
N LEU A 609 29.27 -5.65 -1.08
CA LEU A 609 28.32 -5.94 -0.02
C LEU A 609 27.40 -7.12 -0.37
N ILE A 610 27.04 -7.29 -1.65
CA ILE A 610 26.18 -8.39 -2.09
C ILE A 610 26.93 -9.72 -2.06
N LYS A 611 28.19 -9.75 -2.54
CA LYS A 611 28.95 -10.99 -2.75
C LYS A 611 29.11 -11.85 -1.48
N PRO A 612 29.43 -11.31 -0.29
CA PRO A 612 29.52 -12.10 0.94
C PRO A 612 28.17 -12.66 1.40
N ARG A 613 27.04 -12.04 1.00
CA ARG A 613 25.69 -12.37 1.47
C ARG A 613 24.96 -13.32 0.51
N SER A 614 25.16 -13.15 -0.79
CA SER A 614 24.47 -13.93 -1.82
C SER A 614 25.27 -13.95 -3.14
N PRO A 615 26.35 -14.76 -3.23
CA PRO A 615 27.18 -14.82 -4.43
C PRO A 615 26.43 -15.40 -5.65
N GLU A 616 25.49 -16.32 -5.43
CA GLU A 616 24.67 -16.89 -6.51
C GLU A 616 23.70 -15.88 -7.13
N LEU A 617 23.28 -14.86 -6.37
CA LEU A 617 22.38 -13.82 -6.85
C LEU A 617 23.05 -12.95 -7.91
N LEU A 618 24.32 -12.57 -7.69
CA LEU A 618 25.09 -11.78 -8.65
C LEU A 618 25.19 -12.48 -10.01
N GLY A 619 25.45 -13.80 -10.02
CA GLY A 619 25.53 -14.55 -11.28
C GLY A 619 24.21 -14.55 -12.06
N LYS A 620 23.06 -14.57 -11.38
CA LYS A 620 21.73 -14.47 -12.01
C LYS A 620 21.50 -13.07 -12.57
N ILE A 621 21.77 -12.04 -11.76
CA ILE A 621 21.62 -10.63 -12.16
C ILE A 621 22.50 -10.34 -13.38
N ASP A 622 23.78 -10.71 -13.35
CA ASP A 622 24.72 -10.49 -14.46
C ASP A 622 24.22 -11.15 -15.76
N ALA A 623 23.69 -12.37 -15.67
CA ALA A 623 23.11 -13.07 -16.81
C ALA A 623 21.81 -12.41 -17.31
N GLY A 624 21.01 -11.84 -16.42
CA GLY A 624 19.81 -11.06 -16.75
C GLY A 624 20.14 -9.74 -17.44
N VAL A 625 21.09 -8.98 -16.89
CA VAL A 625 21.61 -7.73 -17.48
C VAL A 625 22.17 -7.99 -18.87
N ALA A 626 23.04 -8.99 -19.02
CA ALA A 626 23.61 -9.34 -20.32
C ALA A 626 22.54 -9.74 -21.36
N ARG A 627 21.52 -10.48 -20.93
CA ARG A 627 20.41 -10.90 -21.80
C ARG A 627 19.56 -9.72 -22.25
N LEU A 628 19.16 -8.85 -21.33
CA LEU A 628 18.37 -7.67 -21.66
C LEU A 628 19.17 -6.73 -22.58
N GLY A 629 20.45 -6.49 -22.25
CA GLY A 629 21.35 -5.70 -23.08
C GLY A 629 21.48 -6.27 -24.50
N ALA A 630 21.65 -7.58 -24.65
CA ALA A 630 21.70 -8.22 -25.96
C ALA A 630 20.38 -8.08 -26.75
N LEU A 631 19.23 -8.16 -26.09
CA LEU A 631 17.93 -7.96 -26.73
C LEU A 631 17.71 -6.51 -27.17
N LEU A 632 18.13 -5.54 -26.36
CA LEU A 632 18.07 -4.11 -26.70
C LEU A 632 18.99 -3.80 -27.88
N THR A 633 20.23 -4.28 -27.86
CA THR A 633 21.17 -4.14 -28.99
C THR A 633 20.64 -4.78 -30.26
N ALA A 634 19.99 -5.95 -30.17
CA ALA A 634 19.38 -6.62 -31.32
C ALA A 634 18.15 -5.89 -31.89
N ALA A 635 17.57 -4.93 -31.15
CA ALA A 635 16.46 -4.12 -31.62
C ALA A 635 16.88 -2.90 -32.45
N HIS A 636 18.19 -2.64 -32.58
CA HIS A 636 18.71 -1.66 -33.54
C HIS A 636 18.43 -2.10 -34.98
N GLN A 637 18.16 -1.12 -35.82
CA GLN A 637 18.13 -1.30 -37.26
C GLN A 637 19.56 -1.39 -37.83
N ALA A 638 19.68 -1.88 -39.06
CA ALA A 638 20.97 -2.05 -39.73
C ALA A 638 21.73 -0.72 -39.94
N ASP A 639 21.02 0.41 -39.96
CA ASP A 639 21.58 1.76 -40.04
C ASP A 639 21.90 2.37 -38.66
N GLY A 640 21.70 1.61 -37.59
CA GLY A 640 21.94 2.04 -36.20
C GLY A 640 20.75 2.76 -35.55
N SER A 641 19.67 3.04 -36.28
CA SER A 641 18.49 3.70 -35.74
C SER A 641 17.67 2.79 -34.82
N TRP A 642 16.88 3.41 -33.93
CA TRP A 642 16.01 2.70 -33.00
C TRP A 642 14.64 2.42 -33.62
N THR A 643 14.11 1.24 -33.34
CA THR A 643 12.72 0.92 -33.70
C THR A 643 11.78 1.43 -32.59
N PRO A 644 10.81 2.30 -32.90
CA PRO A 644 9.80 2.73 -31.94
C PRO A 644 9.07 1.55 -31.30
N VAL A 645 8.76 1.66 -30.01
CA VAL A 645 8.19 0.56 -29.21
C VAL A 645 6.85 0.07 -29.75
N ASP A 646 6.02 0.98 -30.27
CA ASP A 646 4.73 0.68 -30.91
C ASP A 646 4.88 -0.06 -32.25
N ARG A 647 6.05 0.00 -32.89
CA ARG A 647 6.37 -0.67 -34.15
C ARG A 647 7.16 -1.97 -33.98
N LEU A 648 7.52 -2.35 -32.75
CA LEU A 648 8.19 -3.62 -32.50
C LEU A 648 7.29 -4.80 -32.87
N ALA A 649 7.89 -5.83 -33.45
CA ALA A 649 7.21 -7.11 -33.64
C ALA A 649 6.70 -7.63 -32.28
N PRO A 650 5.46 -8.15 -32.18
CA PRO A 650 4.89 -8.60 -30.91
C PRO A 650 5.78 -9.59 -30.15
N ALA A 651 6.46 -10.49 -30.87
CA ALA A 651 7.40 -11.45 -30.28
C ALA A 651 8.64 -10.77 -29.68
N THR A 652 9.19 -9.75 -30.33
CA THR A 652 10.33 -8.97 -29.81
C THR A 652 9.93 -8.20 -28.56
N ARG A 653 8.78 -7.52 -28.60
CA ARG A 653 8.23 -6.81 -27.44
C ARG A 653 7.99 -7.74 -26.26
N ALA A 654 7.40 -8.92 -26.50
CA ALA A 654 7.19 -9.93 -25.47
C ALA A 654 8.51 -10.43 -24.84
N ARG A 655 9.57 -10.62 -25.65
CA ARG A 655 10.90 -11.02 -25.16
C ARG A 655 11.55 -9.94 -24.31
N LEU A 656 11.49 -8.68 -24.73
CA LEU A 656 12.01 -7.54 -23.95
C LEU A 656 11.28 -7.41 -22.60
N ASN A 657 9.95 -7.46 -22.61
CA ASN A 657 9.15 -7.39 -21.38
C ASN A 657 9.43 -8.58 -20.45
N ALA A 658 9.53 -9.80 -21.00
CA ALA A 658 9.84 -10.98 -20.21
C ALA A 658 11.26 -10.94 -19.61
N ALA A 659 12.26 -10.50 -20.37
CA ALA A 659 13.63 -10.36 -19.88
C ALA A 659 13.74 -9.29 -18.80
N THR A 660 13.06 -8.14 -19.00
CA THR A 660 13.03 -7.05 -18.02
C THR A 660 12.30 -7.47 -16.75
N GLY A 661 11.14 -8.11 -16.87
CA GLY A 661 10.38 -8.63 -15.72
C GLY A 661 11.17 -9.69 -14.93
N GLN A 662 11.86 -10.61 -15.61
CA GLN A 662 12.72 -11.59 -14.93
C GLN A 662 13.89 -10.92 -14.21
N LEU A 663 14.53 -9.94 -14.84
CA LEU A 663 15.64 -9.20 -14.21
C LEU A 663 15.14 -8.41 -12.99
N LEU A 664 13.93 -7.84 -13.03
CA LEU A 664 13.32 -7.21 -11.86
C LEU A 664 13.10 -8.20 -10.71
N GLU A 665 12.59 -9.41 -11.00
CA GLU A 665 12.47 -10.47 -9.99
C GLU A 665 13.84 -10.87 -9.40
N ASP A 666 14.88 -10.92 -10.23
CA ASP A 666 16.24 -11.22 -9.77
C ASP A 666 16.86 -10.06 -8.96
N LEU A 667 16.44 -8.82 -9.20
CA LEU A 667 16.88 -7.63 -8.46
C LEU A 667 16.13 -7.42 -7.15
N ALA A 668 14.87 -7.90 -7.05
CA ALA A 668 14.00 -7.70 -5.90
C ALA A 668 14.60 -8.06 -4.53
N PRO A 669 15.49 -9.07 -4.39
CA PRO A 669 16.13 -9.38 -3.11
C PRO A 669 17.25 -8.42 -2.70
N VAL A 670 17.78 -7.59 -3.62
CA VAL A 670 18.96 -6.74 -3.36
C VAL A 670 18.69 -5.71 -2.24
N PRO A 671 17.55 -4.99 -2.22
CA PRO A 671 17.24 -4.08 -1.13
C PRO A 671 17.20 -4.76 0.24
N ASP A 672 16.45 -5.86 0.38
CA ASP A 672 16.34 -6.60 1.65
C ASP A 672 17.71 -7.14 2.13
N LEU A 673 18.54 -7.59 1.18
CA LEU A 673 19.88 -8.11 1.46
C LEU A 673 20.82 -7.04 2.02
N LEU A 674 20.62 -5.79 1.60
CA LEU A 674 21.46 -4.65 1.94
C LEU A 674 20.79 -3.64 2.88
N GLU A 675 19.62 -3.99 3.41
CA GLU A 675 18.89 -3.18 4.36
C GLU A 675 19.74 -2.89 5.59
N ILE A 676 19.81 -1.61 5.94
CA ILE A 676 20.53 -1.10 7.11
C ILE A 676 19.83 -1.63 8.35
N ARG A 677 20.56 -2.42 9.13
CA ARG A 677 20.03 -2.99 10.39
C ARG A 677 20.76 -2.36 11.56
N LYS A 678 20.02 -1.82 12.53
CA LYS A 678 20.60 -1.21 13.75
C LYS A 678 21.31 -2.22 14.65
N SER A 679 21.20 -3.52 14.34
CA SER A 679 21.98 -4.56 14.97
C SER A 679 23.46 -4.57 14.55
N ALA A 680 23.80 -3.96 13.40
CA ALA A 680 25.15 -3.97 12.82
C ALA A 680 26.13 -3.09 13.60
#